data_AF-A0A067K5R1-F1
#
_entry.id   AF-A0A067K5R1-F1
#
_cell.length_a   1.000
_cell.length_b   1.000
_cell.length_c   1.000
_cell.angle_alpha   90.00
_cell.angle_beta   90.00
_cell.angle_gamma   90.00
#
_symmetry.space_group_name_H-M   'P 1'
#
loop_
_entity.id
_entity.type
_entity.pdbx_description
1 polymer ?
#
loop_
_entity_poly.entity_id
_entity_poly.type
_entity_poly.pdbx_seq_one_letter_code
_entity_poly.pdbx_strand_id
1 'polypeptide(L)'
;MTGGNGNGNGLWRNAYQAVVNTKPLFLTIYATVVVGILFSSFYVFSAVYSSSSLSATTWLSSPPSSLSRHIDQSSNISQQEAKSIVVVSPPIKTLRPQTKQLKPIWEAPPGNSKMPSIKKFRLTKKMVEERVQDNVIIVTFGNYAFMDFILTWVKHLTDLGLSNLLVGAMDTKLLEALYWKGVPVFDMESHMSTADVGWGSPTFHKMGREKVMLIDAILPFGYELLMCDTDMVWLKNPLPYLARYPDADVLTSSDQVVPTVVDDRLDIWQEVGAAYNIGIFHWRPTESSKKLAKEWKEVLLADDKIWDQNGFNDIVRRQLGPSLDDESGLVYAFDGNLKLGILPASIFCSGHTYFVQAMHQQLRLEAYAVHTTFQYAGTEGKRHRLREGMVFYDPPDYYDAPGGFLSFKPSIPKSLVLDGQHSLESHFSLINYQIKQIRSALAIASLLNRTLVMPPIWCRLDRLWFSHPGVLVGSMTRQPFICPLDHVFEVNVMLKQLPEEDFGPGINIREYSFLDNPSLPKQVKESWLDVQLCQEGTHGCVASNRTSPSGVLRFPKHSNEDMIKAVFSSFKDVKVIQFSSMQDGFLGFTDKAREEKFRNRVKRYVGIWCCVENHTPGHVYYDMYWDEKPDWKPMPPETPELDHPPW
;
A
#
# COMPACT_ATOMS: atom_id res chain seq x y z
N MET A 1 37.84 47.20 29.01
CA MET A 1 38.85 47.27 30.09
C MET A 1 38.88 45.89 30.75
N THR A 2 40.08 45.27 30.78
CA THR A 2 40.57 44.18 31.66
C THR A 2 39.67 42.94 31.84
N GLY A 3 39.99 41.70 31.49
CA GLY A 3 41.22 40.87 31.45
C GLY A 3 40.76 39.46 31.93
N GLY A 4 41.33 38.30 31.61
CA GLY A 4 42.54 37.87 30.92
C GLY A 4 42.52 36.34 30.71
N ASN A 5 43.57 35.85 30.05
CA ASN A 5 43.87 34.45 29.70
C ASN A 5 44.04 33.48 30.89
N GLY A 6 43.82 32.17 30.67
CA GLY A 6 44.35 31.12 31.55
C GLY A 6 44.00 29.66 31.22
N ASN A 7 44.92 28.99 30.52
CA ASN A 7 45.35 27.57 30.62
C ASN A 7 44.38 26.38 30.50
N GLY A 8 44.60 25.59 29.44
CA GLY A 8 44.37 24.15 29.43
C GLY A 8 45.49 23.38 30.14
N ASN A 9 45.11 22.48 31.06
CA ASN A 9 45.87 21.29 31.52
C ASN A 9 45.10 20.50 32.61
N GLY A 10 43.79 20.27 32.42
CA GLY A 10 42.93 19.64 33.44
C GLY A 10 42.38 18.25 33.11
N LEU A 11 42.36 17.81 31.84
CA LEU A 11 41.52 16.66 31.46
C LEU A 11 42.26 15.31 31.34
N TRP A 12 43.58 15.29 31.19
CA TRP A 12 44.32 14.03 30.97
C TRP A 12 44.76 13.30 32.25
N ARG A 13 44.76 13.97 33.41
CA ARG A 13 45.17 13.34 34.68
C ARG A 13 44.06 12.51 35.35
N ASN A 14 42.80 12.77 35.04
CA ASN A 14 41.66 12.06 35.66
C ASN A 14 41.28 10.75 34.96
N ALA A 15 41.66 10.55 33.69
CA ALA A 15 41.37 9.32 32.97
C ALA A 15 42.29 8.15 33.39
N TYR A 16 43.57 8.43 33.73
CA TYR A 16 44.54 7.40 34.09
C TYR A 16 44.31 6.83 35.51
N GLN A 17 43.79 7.62 36.44
CA GLN A 17 43.52 7.16 37.81
C GLN A 17 42.27 6.28 37.93
N ALA A 18 41.34 6.33 36.96
CA ALA A 18 40.16 5.48 36.95
C ALA A 18 40.44 4.03 36.46
N VAL A 19 41.54 3.81 35.73
CA VAL A 19 41.88 2.50 35.15
C VAL A 19 42.68 1.61 36.11
N VAL A 20 43.31 2.18 37.14
CA VAL A 20 44.19 1.41 38.04
C VAL A 20 43.41 0.61 39.12
N ASN A 21 42.10 0.82 39.27
CA ASN A 21 41.29 0.16 40.31
C ASN A 21 40.22 -0.84 39.81
N THR A 22 40.30 -1.30 38.56
CA THR A 22 39.35 -2.31 38.06
C THR A 22 39.83 -3.74 38.32
N LYS A 23 38.94 -4.55 38.91
CA LYS A 23 39.16 -5.95 39.30
C LYS A 23 39.66 -6.82 38.12
N PRO A 24 40.46 -7.87 38.38
CA PRO A 24 41.19 -8.66 37.37
C PRO A 24 40.32 -9.29 36.26
N LEU A 25 39.01 -9.44 36.48
CA LEU A 25 38.05 -9.96 35.50
C LEU A 25 37.92 -9.07 34.24
N PHE A 26 38.03 -7.74 34.40
CA PHE A 26 37.85 -6.82 33.28
C PHE A 26 39.06 -6.78 32.34
N LEU A 27 40.28 -7.01 32.85
CA LEU A 27 41.48 -7.11 32.02
C LEU A 27 41.42 -8.34 31.10
N THR A 28 40.89 -9.46 31.59
CA THR A 28 40.73 -10.68 30.81
C THR A 28 39.71 -10.51 29.69
N ILE A 29 38.61 -9.80 29.93
CA ILE A 29 37.60 -9.53 28.90
C ILE A 29 38.17 -8.61 27.81
N TYR A 30 38.88 -7.54 28.19
CA TYR A 30 39.52 -6.65 27.22
C TYR A 30 40.59 -7.37 26.38
N ALA A 31 41.40 -8.24 26.99
CA ALA A 31 42.40 -9.03 26.26
C ALA A 31 41.74 -9.99 25.25
N THR A 32 40.66 -10.68 25.63
CA THR A 32 39.92 -11.60 24.74
C THR A 32 39.27 -10.86 23.57
N VAL A 33 38.71 -9.67 23.81
CA VAL A 33 38.10 -8.84 22.75
C VAL A 33 39.17 -8.35 21.77
N VAL A 34 40.33 -7.90 22.25
CA VAL A 34 41.43 -7.45 21.37
C VAL A 34 41.99 -8.61 20.54
N VAL A 35 42.18 -9.79 21.13
CA VAL A 35 42.62 -10.99 20.40
C VAL A 35 41.57 -11.43 19.38
N GLY A 36 40.28 -11.37 19.71
CA GLY A 36 39.18 -11.68 18.79
C GLY A 36 39.11 -10.72 17.60
N ILE A 37 39.36 -9.42 17.81
CA ILE A 37 39.41 -8.42 16.74
C ILE A 37 40.62 -8.69 15.80
N LEU A 38 41.78 -9.03 16.35
CA LEU A 38 42.98 -9.36 15.55
C LEU A 38 42.81 -10.65 14.72
N PHE A 39 42.17 -11.67 15.29
CA PHE A 39 41.87 -12.91 14.55
C PHE A 39 40.85 -12.70 13.43
N SER A 40 39.82 -11.89 13.70
CA SER A 40 38.78 -11.57 12.71
C SER A 40 39.33 -10.73 11.56
N SER A 41 40.22 -9.78 11.85
CA SER A 41 40.86 -8.97 10.81
C SER A 41 41.84 -9.78 9.95
N PHE A 42 42.55 -10.77 10.51
CA PHE A 42 43.38 -11.69 9.73
C PHE A 42 42.56 -12.60 8.80
N TYR A 43 41.38 -13.06 9.25
CA TYR A 43 40.46 -13.87 8.45
C TYR A 43 39.86 -13.08 7.26
N VAL A 44 39.42 -11.84 7.51
CA VAL A 44 38.88 -10.97 6.47
C VAL A 44 39.94 -10.59 5.43
N PHE A 45 41.18 -10.29 5.85
CA PHE A 45 42.26 -10.00 4.91
C PHE A 45 42.68 -11.24 4.08
N SER A 46 42.61 -12.44 4.65
CA SER A 46 42.89 -13.69 3.92
C SER A 46 41.80 -14.04 2.90
N ALA A 47 40.53 -13.75 3.18
CA ALA A 47 39.41 -14.05 2.29
C ALA A 47 39.32 -13.11 1.08
N VAL A 48 39.73 -11.83 1.25
CA VAL A 48 39.69 -10.81 0.20
C VAL A 48 40.79 -11.01 -0.85
N TYR A 49 41.92 -11.62 -0.49
CA TYR A 49 43.04 -11.86 -1.42
C TYR A 49 42.97 -13.22 -2.16
N SER A 50 42.04 -14.11 -1.81
CA SER A 50 41.92 -15.44 -2.45
C SER A 50 40.94 -15.52 -3.62
N SER A 51 40.12 -14.50 -3.88
CA SER A 51 39.12 -14.54 -4.96
C SER A 51 39.41 -13.53 -6.07
N SER A 52 40.38 -13.84 -6.92
CA SER A 52 40.55 -13.18 -8.22
C SER A 52 40.68 -14.21 -9.34
N SER A 53 39.55 -14.55 -9.98
CA SER A 53 39.47 -14.84 -11.42
C SER A 53 38.05 -15.23 -11.83
N LEU A 54 37.58 -14.64 -12.93
CA LEU A 54 36.58 -15.08 -13.91
C LEU A 54 35.54 -13.99 -14.30
N SER A 55 36.00 -13.19 -15.26
CA SER A 55 35.36 -12.81 -16.53
C SER A 55 33.89 -12.42 -16.57
N ALA A 56 33.69 -11.15 -16.91
CA ALA A 56 32.44 -10.51 -17.26
C ALA A 56 31.86 -11.02 -18.60
N THR A 57 30.52 -11.16 -18.63
CA THR A 57 29.72 -11.04 -19.86
C THR A 57 28.51 -10.16 -19.59
N THR A 58 28.50 -9.02 -20.25
CA THR A 58 27.43 -8.02 -20.32
C THR A 58 26.24 -8.52 -21.13
N TRP A 59 25.04 -8.55 -20.55
CA TRP A 59 23.77 -8.70 -21.29
C TRP A 59 22.83 -7.55 -20.92
N LEU A 60 22.74 -6.59 -21.83
CA LEU A 60 21.76 -5.50 -21.81
C LEU A 60 20.37 -6.06 -22.15
N SER A 61 19.35 -5.75 -21.34
CA SER A 61 17.94 -6.05 -21.65
C SER A 61 17.10 -4.78 -21.50
N SER A 62 16.52 -4.32 -22.61
CA SER A 62 15.52 -3.24 -22.68
C SER A 62 14.13 -3.73 -22.20
N PRO A 63 13.21 -2.83 -21.81
CA PRO A 63 11.91 -3.22 -21.26
C PRO A 63 10.92 -3.63 -22.37
N PRO A 64 10.01 -4.60 -22.14
CA PRO A 64 9.05 -4.99 -23.15
C PRO A 64 7.86 -4.02 -23.17
N SER A 65 7.56 -3.50 -24.35
CA SER A 65 6.31 -2.83 -24.71
C SER A 65 5.21 -3.87 -24.93
N SER A 66 4.05 -3.63 -24.31
CA SER A 66 2.82 -4.35 -24.58
C SER A 66 2.28 -3.97 -25.95
N LEU A 67 2.24 -4.93 -26.88
CA LEU A 67 1.49 -4.81 -28.12
C LEU A 67 0.60 -6.07 -28.27
N SER A 68 -0.66 -5.94 -27.86
CA SER A 68 -1.70 -6.89 -28.22
C SER A 68 -1.99 -6.77 -29.71
N ARG A 69 -1.68 -7.82 -30.50
CA ARG A 69 -2.24 -8.00 -31.84
C ARG A 69 -3.13 -9.22 -31.82
N HIS A 70 -4.41 -8.98 -32.13
CA HIS A 70 -5.34 -9.99 -32.61
C HIS A 70 -4.75 -10.75 -33.81
N ILE A 71 -4.72 -12.08 -33.71
CA ILE A 71 -4.77 -12.98 -34.86
C ILE A 71 -5.71 -14.13 -34.49
N ASP A 72 -6.86 -14.16 -35.15
CA ASP A 72 -7.67 -15.36 -35.34
C ASP A 72 -6.83 -16.40 -36.09
N GLN A 73 -6.71 -17.60 -35.54
CA GLN A 73 -6.41 -18.79 -36.35
C GLN A 73 -6.99 -20.05 -35.72
N SER A 74 -8.06 -20.51 -36.35
CA SER A 74 -8.54 -21.87 -36.31
C SER A 74 -7.43 -22.86 -36.67
N SER A 75 -7.28 -23.93 -35.90
CA SER A 75 -6.67 -25.17 -36.41
C SER A 75 -7.17 -26.38 -35.64
N ASN A 76 -7.89 -27.22 -36.39
CA ASN A 76 -8.21 -28.61 -36.07
C ASN A 76 -6.94 -29.37 -35.72
N ILE A 77 -6.93 -30.12 -34.61
CA ILE A 77 -6.00 -31.23 -34.44
C ILE A 77 -6.76 -32.48 -34.01
N SER A 78 -6.45 -33.51 -34.78
CA SER A 78 -6.93 -34.88 -34.86
C SER A 78 -6.87 -35.68 -33.56
N GLN A 79 -7.89 -36.54 -33.43
CA GLN A 79 -7.92 -37.72 -32.57
C GLN A 79 -6.69 -38.61 -32.82
N GLN A 80 -5.99 -38.96 -31.75
CA GLN A 80 -5.20 -40.19 -31.68
C GLN A 80 -5.53 -40.92 -30.38
N GLU A 81 -6.11 -42.10 -30.56
CA GLU A 81 -6.43 -43.06 -29.51
C GLU A 81 -5.15 -43.62 -28.89
N ALA A 82 -4.98 -43.46 -27.58
CA ALA A 82 -4.04 -44.23 -26.78
C ALA A 82 -4.84 -45.18 -25.87
N LYS A 83 -4.79 -46.48 -26.20
CA LYS A 83 -5.35 -47.56 -25.38
C LYS A 83 -4.55 -47.70 -24.09
N SER A 84 -5.17 -47.40 -22.95
CA SER A 84 -4.67 -47.70 -21.62
C SER A 84 -5.47 -48.84 -20.99
N ILE A 85 -4.74 -49.81 -20.45
CA ILE A 85 -5.20 -51.05 -19.84
C ILE A 85 -5.93 -50.74 -18.53
N VAL A 86 -7.17 -51.22 -18.40
CA VAL A 86 -8.01 -51.08 -17.21
C VAL A 86 -7.57 -52.12 -16.17
N VAL A 87 -6.98 -51.67 -15.07
CA VAL A 87 -6.89 -52.44 -13.82
C VAL A 87 -8.04 -51.99 -12.93
N VAL A 88 -9.01 -52.88 -12.72
CA VAL A 88 -10.19 -52.65 -11.89
C VAL A 88 -9.82 -52.86 -10.42
N SER A 89 -9.87 -51.78 -9.62
CA SER A 89 -9.92 -51.84 -8.15
C SER A 89 -11.35 -51.54 -7.69
N PRO A 90 -11.87 -52.19 -6.62
CA PRO A 90 -13.27 -52.09 -6.23
C PRO A 90 -13.63 -50.69 -5.67
N PRO A 91 -14.89 -50.25 -5.79
CA PRO A 91 -15.28 -48.89 -5.44
C PRO A 91 -15.31 -48.71 -3.91
N ILE A 92 -14.40 -47.90 -3.39
CA ILE A 92 -14.56 -47.27 -2.09
C ILE A 92 -15.75 -46.31 -2.23
N LYS A 93 -16.80 -46.54 -1.45
CA LYS A 93 -17.93 -45.62 -1.30
C LYS A 93 -17.42 -44.31 -0.69
N THR A 94 -16.97 -43.39 -1.52
CA THR A 94 -16.86 -41.99 -1.12
C THR A 94 -18.28 -41.44 -0.97
N LEU A 95 -18.70 -41.25 0.27
CA LEU A 95 -19.80 -40.34 0.57
C LEU A 95 -19.42 -38.99 -0.04
N ARG A 96 -20.05 -38.62 -1.16
CA ARG A 96 -20.05 -37.22 -1.60
C ARG A 96 -20.74 -36.43 -0.48
N PRO A 97 -20.09 -35.46 0.18
CA PRO A 97 -20.82 -34.53 1.03
C PRO A 97 -21.86 -33.86 0.15
N GLN A 98 -23.13 -33.89 0.56
CA GLN A 98 -24.13 -33.01 -0.02
C GLN A 98 -23.63 -31.58 0.25
N THR A 99 -23.11 -30.91 -0.77
CA THR A 99 -22.81 -29.48 -0.72
C THR A 99 -24.13 -28.77 -0.45
N LYS A 100 -24.36 -28.45 0.82
CA LYS A 100 -25.43 -27.56 1.27
C LYS A 100 -25.22 -26.27 0.49
N GLN A 101 -26.08 -26.00 -0.49
CA GLN A 101 -25.93 -24.85 -1.36
C GLN A 101 -25.97 -23.61 -0.47
N LEU A 102 -24.81 -22.94 -0.34
CA LEU A 102 -24.68 -21.75 0.47
C LEU A 102 -25.63 -20.68 -0.07
N LYS A 103 -26.21 -19.88 0.82
CA LYS A 103 -27.06 -18.77 0.40
C LYS A 103 -26.25 -17.86 -0.55
N PRO A 104 -26.80 -17.45 -1.69
CA PRO A 104 -26.08 -16.57 -2.60
C PRO A 104 -25.68 -15.26 -1.90
N ILE A 105 -24.56 -14.69 -2.34
CA ILE A 105 -24.05 -13.39 -1.94
C ILE A 105 -24.38 -12.43 -3.10
N TRP A 106 -24.66 -11.16 -2.80
CA TRP A 106 -25.09 -10.13 -3.75
C TRP A 106 -26.55 -10.23 -4.20
N GLU A 107 -27.30 -11.19 -3.65
CA GLU A 107 -28.74 -11.27 -3.80
C GLU A 107 -29.44 -10.49 -2.70
N ALA A 108 -29.91 -9.29 -3.05
CA ALA A 108 -30.66 -8.45 -2.13
C ALA A 108 -31.95 -9.15 -1.68
N PRO A 109 -32.35 -9.02 -0.39
CA PRO A 109 -33.66 -9.43 0.06
C PRO A 109 -34.78 -8.78 -0.78
N PRO A 110 -35.94 -9.42 -0.95
CA PRO A 110 -37.06 -8.85 -1.70
C PRO A 110 -37.40 -7.44 -1.20
N GLY A 111 -37.57 -6.48 -2.11
CA GLY A 111 -37.76 -5.07 -1.73
C GLY A 111 -39.04 -4.79 -0.91
N ASN A 112 -39.99 -5.72 -0.90
CA ASN A 112 -41.19 -5.68 -0.07
C ASN A 112 -41.03 -6.38 1.30
N SER A 113 -39.89 -7.00 1.57
CA SER A 113 -39.60 -7.65 2.84
C SER A 113 -39.23 -6.63 3.92
N LYS A 114 -39.49 -6.95 5.18
CA LYS A 114 -38.97 -6.18 6.32
C LYS A 114 -37.68 -6.83 6.79
N MET A 115 -36.67 -6.00 7.08
CA MET A 115 -35.45 -6.47 7.72
C MET A 115 -35.79 -7.16 9.05
N PRO A 116 -35.21 -8.33 9.36
CA PRO A 116 -35.34 -8.97 10.65
C PRO A 116 -34.90 -8.04 11.79
N SER A 117 -35.38 -8.29 13.01
CA SER A 117 -34.88 -7.52 14.16
C SER A 117 -33.38 -7.74 14.37
N ILE A 118 -32.67 -6.70 14.83
CA ILE A 118 -31.21 -6.72 15.07
C ILE A 118 -30.78 -7.93 15.92
N LYS A 119 -31.61 -8.35 16.90
CA LYS A 119 -31.36 -9.53 17.74
C LYS A 119 -31.15 -10.83 16.94
N LYS A 120 -31.69 -10.95 15.72
CA LYS A 120 -31.48 -12.11 14.84
C LYS A 120 -30.13 -12.11 14.13
N PHE A 121 -29.41 -10.99 14.18
CA PHE A 121 -28.07 -10.85 13.61
C PHE A 121 -26.96 -11.08 14.62
N ARG A 122 -27.28 -11.46 15.87
CA ARG A 122 -26.25 -11.86 16.84
C ARG A 122 -25.43 -13.02 16.33
N LEU A 123 -24.12 -12.98 16.56
CA LEU A 123 -23.22 -14.07 16.21
C LEU A 123 -23.66 -15.36 16.88
N THR A 124 -23.80 -16.42 16.08
CA THR A 124 -24.14 -17.76 16.59
C THR A 124 -23.36 -18.82 15.82
N LYS A 125 -23.12 -19.97 16.47
CA LYS A 125 -22.52 -21.14 15.80
C LYS A 125 -23.27 -21.52 14.52
N LYS A 126 -24.60 -21.51 14.55
CA LYS A 126 -25.45 -21.83 13.40
C LYS A 126 -25.20 -20.88 12.21
N MET A 127 -25.00 -19.59 12.48
CA MET A 127 -24.72 -18.61 11.43
C MET A 127 -23.38 -18.89 10.73
N VAL A 128 -22.36 -19.27 11.50
CA VAL A 128 -21.06 -19.69 10.98
C VAL A 128 -21.18 -21.00 10.20
N GLU A 129 -21.86 -22.00 10.77
CA GLU A 129 -22.17 -23.30 10.13
C GLU A 129 -22.89 -23.18 8.78
N GLU A 130 -23.74 -22.16 8.61
CA GLU A 130 -24.44 -21.89 7.35
C GLU A 130 -23.51 -21.33 6.26
N ARG A 131 -22.26 -21.00 6.58
CA ARG A 131 -21.27 -20.40 5.68
C ARG A 131 -19.98 -21.19 5.53
N VAL A 132 -19.57 -21.94 6.55
CA VAL A 132 -18.33 -22.74 6.52
C VAL A 132 -18.27 -23.63 5.28
N GLN A 133 -17.11 -23.61 4.62
CA GLN A 133 -16.76 -24.51 3.53
C GLN A 133 -15.38 -25.09 3.82
N ASP A 134 -15.22 -26.40 3.62
CA ASP A 134 -13.97 -27.13 3.88
C ASP A 134 -13.41 -26.87 5.30
N ASN A 135 -14.31 -26.75 6.29
CA ASN A 135 -14.02 -26.43 7.69
C ASN A 135 -13.48 -25.02 7.96
N VAL A 136 -13.44 -24.12 6.96
CA VAL A 136 -12.94 -22.75 7.10
C VAL A 136 -14.07 -21.72 6.96
N ILE A 137 -14.05 -20.71 7.82
CA ILE A 137 -14.80 -19.46 7.67
C ILE A 137 -13.82 -18.28 7.51
N ILE A 138 -14.08 -17.42 6.53
CA ILE A 138 -13.32 -16.20 6.28
C ILE A 138 -14.10 -15.03 6.88
N VAL A 139 -13.49 -14.27 7.77
CA VAL A 139 -14.18 -13.20 8.52
C VAL A 139 -13.42 -11.90 8.42
N THR A 140 -14.15 -10.83 8.15
CA THR A 140 -13.69 -9.44 8.32
C THR A 140 -14.71 -8.67 9.15
N PHE A 141 -14.36 -7.46 9.55
CA PHE A 141 -15.19 -6.61 10.41
C PHE A 141 -14.85 -5.14 10.23
N GLY A 142 -15.84 -4.27 10.44
CA GLY A 142 -15.63 -2.83 10.34
C GLY A 142 -16.86 -2.02 10.72
N ASN A 143 -16.75 -0.71 10.57
CA ASN A 143 -17.87 0.22 10.71
C ASN A 143 -18.29 0.78 9.34
N TYR A 144 -19.33 1.59 9.32
CA TYR A 144 -19.89 2.15 8.09
C TYR A 144 -18.90 3.00 7.27
N ALA A 145 -17.86 3.58 7.91
CA ALA A 145 -16.85 4.37 7.22
C ALA A 145 -15.99 3.54 6.25
N PHE A 146 -15.88 2.23 6.49
CA PHE A 146 -15.14 1.29 5.65
C PHE A 146 -16.05 0.45 4.75
N MET A 147 -17.30 0.87 4.51
CA MET A 147 -18.25 0.13 3.68
C MET A 147 -17.70 -0.22 2.29
N ASP A 148 -17.02 0.71 1.64
CA ASP A 148 -16.41 0.54 0.32
C ASP A 148 -15.24 -0.47 0.33
N PHE A 149 -14.41 -0.46 1.38
CA PHE A 149 -13.39 -1.49 1.61
C PHE A 149 -14.02 -2.87 1.85
N ILE A 150 -15.08 -2.96 2.67
CA ILE A 150 -15.79 -4.23 2.90
C ILE A 150 -16.36 -4.76 1.58
N LEU A 151 -17.01 -3.91 0.77
CA LEU A 151 -17.54 -4.33 -0.52
C LEU A 151 -16.44 -4.78 -1.48
N THR A 152 -15.29 -4.10 -1.47
CA THR A 152 -14.10 -4.52 -2.21
C THR A 152 -13.66 -5.92 -1.75
N TRP A 153 -13.50 -6.13 -0.45
CA TRP A 153 -13.09 -7.42 0.12
C TRP A 153 -14.06 -8.56 -0.25
N VAL A 154 -15.37 -8.33 -0.11
CA VAL A 154 -16.40 -9.33 -0.49
C VAL A 154 -16.33 -9.60 -1.98
N LYS A 155 -16.18 -8.57 -2.82
CA LYS A 155 -16.15 -8.70 -4.29
C LYS A 155 -15.02 -9.62 -4.72
N HIS A 156 -13.80 -9.37 -4.22
CA HIS A 156 -12.62 -10.18 -4.53
C HIS A 156 -12.78 -11.65 -4.12
N LEU A 157 -13.28 -11.91 -2.90
CA LEU A 157 -13.55 -13.29 -2.48
C LEU A 157 -14.59 -13.98 -3.38
N THR A 158 -15.69 -13.29 -3.71
CA THR A 158 -16.72 -13.87 -4.58
C THR A 158 -16.24 -14.10 -6.01
N ASP A 159 -15.37 -13.24 -6.55
CA ASP A 159 -14.76 -13.43 -7.87
C ASP A 159 -13.80 -14.63 -7.89
N LEU A 160 -13.17 -14.92 -6.75
CA LEU A 160 -12.36 -16.13 -6.52
C LEU A 160 -13.20 -17.39 -6.26
N GLY A 161 -14.54 -17.29 -6.31
CA GLY A 161 -15.46 -18.39 -6.06
C GLY A 161 -15.63 -18.76 -4.58
N LEU A 162 -15.18 -17.90 -3.66
CA LEU A 162 -15.28 -18.11 -2.22
C LEU A 162 -16.58 -17.49 -1.69
N SER A 163 -17.39 -18.30 -1.02
CA SER A 163 -18.66 -17.87 -0.43
C SER A 163 -18.77 -18.19 1.06
N ASN A 164 -17.73 -18.81 1.63
CA ASN A 164 -17.55 -19.06 3.05
C ASN A 164 -17.04 -17.82 3.79
N LEU A 165 -17.74 -16.70 3.61
CA LEU A 165 -17.42 -15.43 4.23
C LEU A 165 -18.53 -14.92 5.16
N LEU A 166 -18.14 -14.13 6.14
CA LEU A 166 -19.03 -13.45 7.06
C LEU A 166 -18.44 -12.09 7.49
N VAL A 167 -19.26 -11.05 7.55
CA VAL A 167 -18.83 -9.70 7.95
C VAL A 167 -19.39 -9.33 9.33
N GLY A 168 -18.52 -8.92 10.25
CA GLY A 168 -18.90 -8.33 11.52
C GLY A 168 -19.19 -6.84 11.38
N ALA A 169 -20.44 -6.43 11.58
CA ALA A 169 -20.80 -5.02 11.59
C ALA A 169 -20.65 -4.44 13.01
N MET A 170 -19.82 -3.39 13.14
CA MET A 170 -19.57 -2.72 14.41
C MET A 170 -20.63 -1.67 14.77
N ASP A 171 -21.50 -1.34 13.81
CA ASP A 171 -22.62 -0.40 13.95
C ASP A 171 -23.84 -0.84 13.12
N THR A 172 -25.02 -0.38 13.53
CA THR A 172 -26.30 -0.75 12.90
C THR A 172 -26.41 -0.28 11.45
N LYS A 173 -25.81 0.86 11.10
CA LYS A 173 -25.91 1.42 9.75
C LYS A 173 -25.18 0.53 8.74
N LEU A 174 -24.01 0.01 9.10
CA LEU A 174 -23.31 -0.98 8.31
C LEU A 174 -24.09 -2.29 8.21
N LEU A 175 -24.62 -2.79 9.33
CA LEU A 175 -25.43 -4.02 9.37
C LEU A 175 -26.59 -3.95 8.35
N GLU A 176 -27.36 -2.87 8.40
CA GLU A 176 -28.49 -2.62 7.49
C GLU A 176 -28.02 -2.54 6.04
N ALA A 177 -26.97 -1.77 5.77
CA ALA A 177 -26.45 -1.58 4.42
C ALA A 177 -25.95 -2.88 3.78
N LEU A 178 -25.25 -3.73 4.54
CA LEU A 178 -24.77 -5.02 4.06
C LEU A 178 -25.90 -6.03 3.87
N TYR A 179 -26.86 -6.07 4.80
CA TYR A 179 -28.06 -6.91 4.68
C TYR A 179 -28.81 -6.62 3.37
N TRP A 180 -29.06 -5.34 3.07
CA TRP A 180 -29.77 -4.93 1.86
C TRP A 180 -28.97 -5.15 0.57
N LYS A 181 -27.66 -5.34 0.65
CA LYS A 181 -26.80 -5.73 -0.47
C LYS A 181 -26.68 -7.25 -0.63
N GLY A 182 -27.33 -8.05 0.21
CA GLY A 182 -27.20 -9.50 0.17
C GLY A 182 -25.83 -9.99 0.64
N VAL A 183 -25.13 -9.22 1.48
CA VAL A 183 -23.84 -9.61 2.06
C VAL A 183 -24.08 -10.31 3.41
N PRO A 184 -23.46 -11.47 3.68
CA PRO A 184 -23.58 -12.17 4.96
C PRO A 184 -22.99 -11.32 6.08
N VAL A 185 -23.83 -10.93 7.05
CA VAL A 185 -23.45 -10.00 8.11
C VAL A 185 -24.02 -10.40 9.46
N PHE A 186 -23.28 -10.11 10.53
CA PHE A 186 -23.73 -10.22 11.91
C PHE A 186 -23.46 -8.92 12.68
N ASP A 187 -24.21 -8.71 13.76
CA ASP A 187 -24.03 -7.60 14.69
C ASP A 187 -22.96 -7.98 15.72
N MET A 188 -21.90 -7.17 15.81
CA MET A 188 -20.86 -7.33 16.82
C MET A 188 -21.27 -6.79 18.20
N GLU A 189 -22.39 -6.05 18.30
CA GLU A 189 -22.87 -5.42 19.53
C GLU A 189 -21.89 -4.40 20.14
N SER A 190 -20.90 -3.93 19.35
CA SER A 190 -19.86 -2.99 19.80
C SER A 190 -20.31 -1.52 19.87
N HIS A 191 -21.41 -1.18 19.18
CA HIS A 191 -22.00 0.17 19.12
C HIS A 191 -20.98 1.28 18.80
N MET A 192 -20.13 1.05 17.81
CA MET A 192 -19.04 1.97 17.45
C MET A 192 -19.52 3.16 16.62
N SER A 193 -18.69 4.20 16.56
CA SER A 193 -18.94 5.37 15.70
C SER A 193 -19.01 4.93 14.23
N THR A 194 -19.89 5.56 13.44
CA THR A 194 -19.98 5.36 11.99
C THR A 194 -18.93 6.16 11.22
N ALA A 195 -18.13 6.98 11.89
CA ALA A 195 -17.06 7.78 11.31
C ALA A 195 -15.73 7.00 11.30
N ASP A 196 -14.83 7.37 10.38
CA ASP A 196 -13.45 6.92 10.45
C ASP A 196 -12.78 7.54 11.68
N VAL A 197 -12.22 6.69 12.53
CA VAL A 197 -11.61 7.08 13.80
C VAL A 197 -10.12 7.35 13.68
N GLY A 198 -9.52 7.08 12.51
CA GLY A 198 -8.10 7.27 12.25
C GLY A 198 -7.21 6.22 12.92
N TRP A 199 -6.11 5.86 12.25
CA TRP A 199 -5.13 4.92 12.78
C TRP A 199 -4.46 5.46 14.06
N GLY A 200 -4.23 4.56 15.03
CA GLY A 200 -3.55 4.87 16.30
C GLY A 200 -4.39 5.68 17.31
N SER A 201 -5.65 6.01 17.02
CA SER A 201 -6.52 6.69 17.97
C SER A 201 -6.98 5.76 19.11
N PRO A 202 -7.43 6.29 20.27
CA PRO A 202 -8.00 5.48 21.34
C PRO A 202 -9.19 4.62 20.87
N THR A 203 -9.99 5.14 19.93
CA THR A 203 -11.12 4.40 19.36
C THR A 203 -10.67 3.32 18.37
N PHE A 204 -9.57 3.53 17.64
CA PHE A 204 -8.92 2.48 16.84
C PHE A 204 -8.40 1.34 17.73
N HIS A 205 -7.77 1.65 18.87
CA HIS A 205 -7.39 0.60 19.85
C HIS A 205 -8.59 -0.17 20.38
N LYS A 206 -9.74 0.50 20.55
CA LYS A 206 -11.00 -0.16 20.89
C LYS A 206 -11.46 -1.12 19.77
N MET A 207 -11.35 -0.73 18.50
CA MET A 207 -11.67 -1.62 17.37
C MET A 207 -10.80 -2.88 17.34
N GLY A 208 -9.48 -2.74 17.54
CA GLY A 208 -8.56 -3.87 17.59
C GLY A 208 -8.90 -4.89 18.69
N ARG A 209 -9.53 -4.44 19.79
CA ARG A 209 -9.97 -5.34 20.87
C ARG A 209 -11.19 -6.17 20.48
N GLU A 210 -12.12 -5.59 19.72
CA GLU A 210 -13.29 -6.29 19.21
C GLU A 210 -12.88 -7.46 18.29
N LYS A 211 -11.78 -7.33 17.54
CA LYS A 211 -11.17 -8.43 16.77
C LYS A 211 -10.80 -9.61 17.65
N VAL A 212 -10.12 -9.36 18.77
CA VAL A 212 -9.69 -10.42 19.69
C VAL A 212 -10.88 -11.07 20.39
N MET A 213 -11.88 -10.29 20.79
CA MET A 213 -13.14 -10.81 21.33
C MET A 213 -13.87 -11.70 20.32
N LEU A 214 -13.89 -11.30 19.05
CA LEU A 214 -14.49 -12.07 17.98
C LEU A 214 -13.76 -13.41 17.73
N ILE A 215 -12.43 -13.41 17.73
CA ILE A 215 -11.63 -14.64 17.59
C ILE A 215 -11.93 -15.59 18.76
N ASP A 216 -11.89 -15.10 20.01
CA ASP A 216 -12.22 -15.88 21.21
C ASP A 216 -13.66 -16.42 21.19
N ALA A 217 -14.61 -15.70 20.58
CA ALA A 217 -15.99 -16.16 20.42
C ALA A 217 -16.18 -17.24 19.34
N ILE A 218 -15.45 -17.15 18.22
CA ILE A 218 -15.60 -18.06 17.07
C ILE A 218 -14.82 -19.37 17.26
N LEU A 219 -13.60 -19.33 17.81
CA LEU A 219 -12.78 -20.55 17.94
C LEU A 219 -13.46 -21.71 18.69
N PRO A 220 -14.26 -21.48 19.76
CA PRO A 220 -15.04 -22.52 20.43
C PRO A 220 -16.12 -23.18 19.55
N PHE A 221 -16.51 -22.57 18.42
CA PHE A 221 -17.45 -23.20 17.49
C PHE A 221 -16.85 -24.42 16.78
N GLY A 222 -15.50 -24.54 16.74
CA GLY A 222 -14.80 -25.70 16.22
C GLY A 222 -14.47 -25.65 14.72
N TYR A 223 -14.53 -24.46 14.11
CA TYR A 223 -14.14 -24.21 12.72
C TYR A 223 -12.80 -23.49 12.64
N GLU A 224 -12.09 -23.67 11.53
CA GLU A 224 -10.92 -22.84 11.23
C GLU A 224 -11.37 -21.43 10.84
N LEU A 225 -10.64 -20.44 11.34
CA LEU A 225 -10.95 -19.02 11.16
C LEU A 225 -9.82 -18.34 10.39
N LEU A 226 -10.12 -17.85 9.19
CA LEU A 226 -9.26 -16.90 8.49
C LEU A 226 -9.79 -15.49 8.77
N MET A 227 -9.15 -14.80 9.71
CA MET A 227 -9.56 -13.46 10.11
C MET A 227 -8.72 -12.41 9.38
N CYS A 228 -9.38 -11.34 8.93
CA CYS A 228 -8.76 -10.29 8.13
C CYS A 228 -9.18 -8.91 8.62
N ASP A 229 -8.26 -7.95 8.56
CA ASP A 229 -8.64 -6.54 8.61
C ASP A 229 -9.44 -6.17 7.33
N THR A 230 -10.21 -5.09 7.38
CA THR A 230 -11.08 -4.70 6.25
C THR A 230 -10.31 -4.02 5.11
N ASP A 231 -9.13 -3.47 5.40
CA ASP A 231 -8.28 -2.72 4.49
C ASP A 231 -7.19 -3.58 3.82
N MET A 232 -7.49 -4.86 3.65
CA MET A 232 -6.72 -5.80 2.83
C MET A 232 -7.57 -6.34 1.68
N VAL A 233 -6.91 -6.80 0.61
CA VAL A 233 -7.57 -7.35 -0.58
C VAL A 233 -6.97 -8.72 -0.92
N TRP A 234 -7.84 -9.70 -1.20
CA TRP A 234 -7.47 -11.01 -1.72
C TRP A 234 -7.31 -10.99 -3.24
N LEU A 235 -6.18 -11.46 -3.75
CA LEU A 235 -5.86 -11.52 -5.18
C LEU A 235 -5.88 -12.94 -5.73
N LYS A 236 -5.75 -13.93 -4.83
CA LYS A 236 -5.78 -15.37 -5.15
C LYS A 236 -6.44 -16.11 -3.99
N ASN A 237 -7.09 -17.24 -4.28
CA ASN A 237 -7.72 -18.08 -3.26
C ASN A 237 -6.66 -18.58 -2.25
N PRO A 238 -6.72 -18.17 -0.96
CA PRO A 238 -5.69 -18.51 0.02
C PRO A 238 -5.83 -19.91 0.61
N LEU A 239 -7.02 -20.54 0.53
CA LEU A 239 -7.29 -21.78 1.24
C LEU A 239 -6.35 -22.93 0.83
N PRO A 240 -6.04 -23.15 -0.46
CA PRO A 240 -5.07 -24.16 -0.87
C PRO A 240 -3.66 -23.91 -0.32
N TYR A 241 -3.25 -22.64 -0.18
CA TYR A 241 -1.95 -22.29 0.38
C TYR A 241 -1.88 -22.65 1.88
N LEU A 242 -2.90 -22.25 2.64
CA LEU A 242 -2.99 -22.49 4.09
C LEU A 242 -3.07 -23.99 4.40
N ALA A 243 -3.73 -24.77 3.54
CA ALA A 243 -3.86 -26.21 3.67
C ALA A 243 -2.53 -26.98 3.54
N ARG A 244 -1.46 -26.36 3.01
CA ARG A 244 -0.12 -26.96 2.93
C ARG A 244 0.54 -27.15 4.30
N TYR A 245 0.06 -26.43 5.32
CA TYR A 245 0.62 -26.45 6.68
C TYR A 245 -0.42 -26.98 7.67
N PRO A 246 -0.84 -28.26 7.59
CA PRO A 246 -1.91 -28.81 8.43
C PRO A 246 -1.57 -28.81 9.92
N ASP A 247 -0.28 -28.85 10.26
CA ASP A 247 0.19 -28.85 11.64
C ASP A 247 0.18 -27.47 12.32
N ALA A 248 0.06 -26.36 11.58
CA ALA A 248 0.06 -25.04 12.19
C ALA A 248 -1.17 -24.82 13.08
N ASP A 249 -1.00 -24.28 14.27
CA ASP A 249 -2.11 -23.77 15.06
C ASP A 249 -2.56 -22.40 14.54
N VAL A 250 -1.56 -21.57 14.18
CA VAL A 250 -1.73 -20.22 13.66
C VAL A 250 -0.76 -19.97 12.51
N LEU A 251 -1.26 -19.36 11.43
CA LEU A 251 -0.44 -18.73 10.39
C LEU A 251 -0.69 -17.22 10.42
N THR A 252 0.35 -16.40 10.44
CA THR A 252 0.24 -14.94 10.53
C THR A 252 1.05 -14.25 9.45
N SER A 253 0.55 -13.16 8.88
CA SER A 253 1.36 -12.24 8.08
C SER A 253 2.41 -11.51 8.93
N SER A 254 3.32 -10.80 8.29
CA SER A 254 4.34 -9.98 8.94
C SER A 254 4.43 -8.59 8.29
N ASP A 255 4.92 -7.60 9.06
CA ASP A 255 5.32 -6.30 8.54
C ASP A 255 6.78 -6.33 8.02
N GLN A 256 7.29 -7.52 7.68
CA GLN A 256 8.62 -7.71 7.13
C GLN A 256 8.68 -7.09 5.72
N VAL A 257 9.76 -6.37 5.46
CA VAL A 257 10.00 -5.65 4.19
C VAL A 257 11.21 -6.16 3.42
N VAL A 258 12.04 -6.99 4.06
CA VAL A 258 13.16 -7.71 3.45
C VAL A 258 12.77 -9.18 3.34
N PRO A 259 12.71 -9.77 2.14
CA PRO A 259 12.29 -11.15 1.98
C PRO A 259 13.28 -12.08 2.69
N THR A 260 12.76 -13.00 3.50
CA THR A 260 13.58 -14.08 4.08
C THR A 260 13.64 -15.30 3.15
N VAL A 261 12.64 -15.42 2.26
CA VAL A 261 12.56 -16.43 1.21
C VAL A 261 12.29 -15.79 -0.14
N VAL A 262 12.76 -16.42 -1.21
CA VAL A 262 12.55 -15.99 -2.61
C VAL A 262 11.51 -16.85 -3.34
N ASP A 263 10.97 -17.85 -2.67
CA ASP A 263 9.93 -18.76 -3.14
C ASP A 263 8.62 -18.52 -2.36
N ASP A 264 7.70 -19.49 -2.38
CA ASP A 264 6.39 -19.43 -1.73
C ASP A 264 6.31 -20.24 -0.42
N ARG A 265 7.45 -20.58 0.21
CA ARG A 265 7.48 -21.17 1.55
C ARG A 265 7.18 -20.12 2.63
N LEU A 266 6.96 -20.56 3.87
CA LEU A 266 6.87 -19.64 5.02
C LEU A 266 8.17 -18.83 5.17
N ASP A 267 8.05 -17.61 5.71
CA ASP A 267 9.21 -16.82 6.07
C ASP A 267 10.05 -17.55 7.13
N ILE A 268 11.37 -17.43 7.04
CA ILE A 268 12.34 -17.99 8.00
C ILE A 268 12.21 -17.19 9.29
N TRP A 269 11.55 -17.78 10.29
CA TRP A 269 11.16 -17.08 11.52
C TRP A 269 12.35 -16.46 12.28
N GLN A 270 13.54 -17.04 12.17
CA GLN A 270 14.78 -16.51 12.77
C GLN A 270 15.24 -15.20 12.13
N GLU A 271 14.88 -14.96 10.86
CA GLU A 271 15.26 -13.79 10.08
C GLU A 271 14.17 -12.71 10.06
N VAL A 272 12.96 -13.03 10.55
CA VAL A 272 11.85 -12.07 10.67
C VAL A 272 12.06 -11.19 11.91
N GLY A 273 12.65 -10.02 11.68
CA GLY A 273 12.84 -8.99 12.72
C GLY A 273 11.62 -8.08 12.92
N ALA A 274 10.77 -7.92 11.89
CA ALA A 274 9.59 -7.07 11.96
C ALA A 274 8.46 -7.67 12.80
N ALA A 275 7.44 -6.88 13.12
CA ALA A 275 6.26 -7.35 13.85
C ALA A 275 5.49 -8.41 13.05
N TYR A 276 4.90 -9.39 13.73
CA TYR A 276 3.87 -10.24 13.14
C TYR A 276 2.61 -9.40 12.99
N ASN A 277 2.19 -9.24 11.74
CA ASN A 277 1.04 -8.43 11.38
C ASN A 277 -0.23 -9.26 11.55
N ILE A 278 -1.18 -8.72 12.32
CA ILE A 278 -2.44 -9.38 12.69
C ILE A 278 -3.62 -8.96 11.80
N GLY A 279 -3.33 -8.47 10.59
CA GLY A 279 -4.33 -8.12 9.59
C GLY A 279 -4.64 -9.28 8.64
N ILE A 280 -3.79 -10.30 8.58
CA ILE A 280 -4.06 -11.58 7.91
C ILE A 280 -3.54 -12.71 8.80
N PHE A 281 -4.45 -13.44 9.41
CA PHE A 281 -4.09 -14.59 10.24
C PHE A 281 -5.14 -15.71 10.22
N HIS A 282 -4.65 -16.93 10.03
CA HIS A 282 -5.44 -18.16 10.04
C HIS A 282 -5.26 -18.85 11.39
N TRP A 283 -6.37 -19.34 11.93
CA TRP A 283 -6.43 -20.00 13.22
C TRP A 283 -7.12 -21.36 13.07
N ARG A 284 -6.47 -22.41 13.59
CA ARG A 284 -7.12 -23.69 13.83
C ARG A 284 -7.69 -23.72 15.25
N PRO A 285 -8.87 -24.34 15.47
CA PRO A 285 -9.54 -24.34 16.78
C PRO A 285 -8.95 -25.38 17.75
N THR A 286 -7.62 -25.42 17.85
CA THR A 286 -6.90 -26.27 18.80
C THR A 286 -6.99 -25.70 20.21
N GLU A 287 -6.71 -26.53 21.23
CA GLU A 287 -6.72 -26.07 22.62
C GLU A 287 -5.66 -24.97 22.85
N SER A 288 -4.52 -25.06 22.17
CA SER A 288 -3.47 -24.03 22.21
C SER A 288 -3.92 -22.70 21.62
N SER A 289 -4.56 -22.72 20.44
CA SER A 289 -5.13 -21.51 19.83
C SER A 289 -6.20 -20.85 20.70
N LYS A 290 -7.11 -21.64 21.29
CA LYS A 290 -8.14 -21.13 22.21
C LYS A 290 -7.52 -20.52 23.46
N LYS A 291 -6.48 -21.16 24.03
CA LYS A 291 -5.75 -20.64 25.19
C LYS A 291 -5.06 -19.31 24.85
N LEU A 292 -4.39 -19.23 23.70
CA LEU A 292 -3.77 -17.99 23.23
C LEU A 292 -4.80 -16.87 23.04
N ALA A 293 -5.90 -17.12 22.35
CA ALA A 293 -6.95 -16.12 22.12
C ALA A 293 -7.53 -15.59 23.44
N LYS A 294 -7.78 -16.49 24.40
CA LYS A 294 -8.27 -16.15 25.73
C LYS A 294 -7.27 -15.28 26.51
N GLU A 295 -5.99 -15.68 26.54
CA GLU A 295 -4.94 -14.93 27.23
C GLU A 295 -4.72 -13.55 26.59
N TRP A 296 -4.69 -13.48 25.26
CA TRP A 296 -4.58 -12.22 24.54
C TRP A 296 -5.73 -11.28 24.86
N LYS A 297 -6.97 -11.79 24.89
CA LYS A 297 -8.14 -11.04 25.34
C LYS A 297 -7.99 -10.52 26.77
N GLU A 298 -7.53 -11.35 27.71
CA GLU A 298 -7.32 -10.98 29.11
C GLU A 298 -6.25 -9.89 29.25
N VAL A 299 -5.13 -10.00 28.53
CA VAL A 299 -4.06 -8.99 28.51
C VAL A 299 -4.60 -7.64 28.01
N LEU A 300 -5.35 -7.65 26.92
CA LEU A 300 -5.94 -6.41 26.41
C LEU A 300 -6.95 -5.84 27.41
N LEU A 301 -7.88 -6.64 27.94
CA LEU A 301 -8.88 -6.16 28.91
C LEU A 301 -8.25 -5.59 30.19
N ALA A 302 -7.05 -6.03 30.57
CA ALA A 302 -6.34 -5.55 31.75
C ALA A 302 -5.71 -4.16 31.58
N ASP A 303 -5.31 -3.77 30.36
CA ASP A 303 -4.69 -2.46 30.08
C ASP A 303 -5.15 -1.92 28.72
N ASP A 304 -5.86 -0.79 28.74
CA ASP A 304 -6.41 -0.13 27.56
C ASP A 304 -5.36 0.53 26.64
N LYS A 305 -4.11 0.66 27.12
CA LYS A 305 -2.99 1.23 26.37
C LYS A 305 -2.27 0.21 25.50
N ILE A 306 -2.43 -1.07 25.77
CA ILE A 306 -1.81 -2.13 24.96
C ILE A 306 -2.51 -2.17 23.60
N TRP A 307 -1.72 -1.98 22.54
CA TRP A 307 -2.17 -2.18 21.17
C TRP A 307 -2.29 -3.69 20.89
N ASP A 308 -3.34 -4.12 20.19
CA ASP A 308 -3.65 -5.54 19.94
C ASP A 308 -2.48 -6.27 19.25
N GLN A 309 -1.88 -5.67 18.23
CA GLN A 309 -0.70 -6.23 17.55
C GLN A 309 0.49 -6.42 18.50
N ASN A 310 0.79 -5.44 19.35
CA ASN A 310 1.87 -5.55 20.32
C ASN A 310 1.57 -6.63 21.36
N GLY A 311 0.35 -6.66 21.89
CA GLY A 311 -0.08 -7.70 22.83
C GLY A 311 0.06 -9.11 22.24
N PHE A 312 -0.31 -9.31 20.98
CA PHE A 312 -0.12 -10.60 20.30
C PHE A 312 1.36 -10.95 20.19
N ASN A 313 2.19 -10.03 19.67
CA ASN A 313 3.62 -10.25 19.49
C ASN A 313 4.32 -10.53 20.83
N ASP A 314 4.01 -9.78 21.88
CA ASP A 314 4.60 -9.97 23.21
C ASP A 314 4.27 -11.36 23.78
N ILE A 315 3.04 -11.84 23.60
CA ILE A 315 2.62 -13.17 24.09
C ILE A 315 3.28 -14.30 23.28
N VAL A 316 3.21 -14.24 21.94
CA VAL A 316 3.71 -15.35 21.11
C VAL A 316 5.24 -15.43 21.12
N ARG A 317 5.92 -14.29 21.32
CA ARG A 317 7.39 -14.21 21.32
C ARG A 317 8.05 -14.43 22.67
N ARG A 318 7.30 -14.63 23.77
CA ARG A 318 7.90 -14.92 25.10
C ARG A 318 8.94 -16.03 25.04
N GLN A 319 8.62 -17.08 24.30
CA GLN A 319 9.52 -18.16 23.96
C GLN A 319 9.22 -18.61 22.53
N LEU A 320 10.16 -18.33 21.63
CA LEU A 320 10.18 -18.89 20.29
C LEU A 320 11.20 -20.02 20.21
N GLY A 321 10.87 -21.03 19.42
CA GLY A 321 11.71 -22.18 19.17
C GLY A 321 11.43 -23.36 20.12
N PRO A 322 11.95 -24.55 19.78
CA PRO A 322 12.69 -24.85 18.54
C PRO A 322 11.76 -24.86 17.31
N SER A 323 12.35 -25.06 16.12
CA SER A 323 11.56 -25.42 14.93
C SER A 323 10.75 -26.69 15.21
N LEU A 324 9.56 -26.80 14.62
CA LEU A 324 8.73 -28.01 14.74
C LEU A 324 9.42 -29.20 14.07
N ASP A 325 9.99 -28.96 12.89
CA ASP A 325 10.78 -29.88 12.09
C ASP A 325 11.70 -29.08 11.13
N ASP A 326 12.51 -29.77 10.34
CA ASP A 326 13.53 -29.15 9.48
C ASP A 326 12.97 -28.57 8.15
N GLU A 327 11.75 -28.92 7.74
CA GLU A 327 11.24 -28.64 6.39
C GLU A 327 10.00 -27.73 6.36
N SER A 328 9.16 -27.75 7.39
CA SER A 328 7.85 -27.10 7.39
C SER A 328 7.91 -25.57 7.52
N GLY A 329 9.01 -25.05 8.06
CA GLY A 329 9.13 -23.63 8.44
C GLY A 329 8.28 -23.23 9.65
N LEU A 330 7.66 -24.20 10.34
CA LEU A 330 6.87 -23.97 11.56
C LEU A 330 7.77 -23.91 12.80
N VAL A 331 7.35 -23.12 13.78
CA VAL A 331 8.09 -22.90 15.03
C VAL A 331 7.18 -23.06 16.25
N TYR A 332 7.72 -23.59 17.33
CA TYR A 332 7.05 -23.53 18.63
C TYR A 332 7.07 -22.10 19.18
N ALA A 333 5.90 -21.60 19.56
CA ALA A 333 5.67 -20.28 20.13
C ALA A 333 4.79 -20.40 21.38
N PHE A 334 4.55 -19.27 22.07
CA PHE A 334 3.67 -19.22 23.24
C PHE A 334 4.06 -20.28 24.30
N ASP A 335 5.29 -20.17 24.79
CA ASP A 335 5.86 -21.04 25.81
C ASP A 335 5.88 -22.52 25.39
N GLY A 336 6.14 -22.77 24.10
CA GLY A 336 6.19 -24.11 23.51
C GLY A 336 4.84 -24.76 23.23
N ASN A 337 3.72 -24.06 23.43
CA ASN A 337 2.39 -24.65 23.32
C ASN A 337 1.73 -24.47 21.95
N LEU A 338 2.22 -23.53 21.14
CA LEU A 338 1.62 -23.16 19.85
C LEU A 338 2.56 -23.48 18.70
N LYS A 339 2.06 -24.06 17.61
CA LYS A 339 2.77 -24.19 16.34
C LYS A 339 2.45 -22.99 15.44
N LEU A 340 3.41 -22.12 15.25
CA LEU A 340 3.27 -20.88 14.49
C LEU A 340 3.95 -20.98 13.13
N GLY A 341 3.34 -20.43 12.09
CA GLY A 341 4.00 -20.14 10.82
C GLY A 341 3.83 -18.69 10.40
N ILE A 342 4.81 -18.15 9.69
CA ILE A 342 4.81 -16.76 9.21
C ILE A 342 4.64 -16.77 7.70
N LEU A 343 3.54 -16.17 7.23
CA LEU A 343 3.24 -16.07 5.82
C LEU A 343 4.28 -15.15 5.14
N PRO A 344 4.83 -15.55 3.99
CA PRO A 344 5.91 -14.82 3.34
C PRO A 344 5.44 -13.46 2.83
N ALA A 345 6.17 -12.41 3.22
CA ALA A 345 5.86 -11.02 2.83
C ALA A 345 5.90 -10.78 1.30
N SER A 346 6.53 -11.68 0.55
CA SER A 346 6.58 -11.63 -0.92
C SER A 346 5.25 -11.88 -1.62
N ILE A 347 4.32 -12.60 -0.99
CA ILE A 347 3.02 -12.96 -1.58
C ILE A 347 1.83 -12.71 -0.64
N PHE A 348 2.03 -12.57 0.67
CA PHE A 348 1.07 -11.98 1.60
C PHE A 348 1.56 -10.57 1.92
N CYS A 349 1.41 -9.69 0.93
CA CYS A 349 2.14 -8.45 0.88
C CYS A 349 1.58 -7.39 1.84
N SER A 350 2.48 -6.65 2.47
CA SER A 350 2.21 -5.30 2.97
C SER A 350 2.11 -4.30 1.81
N GLY A 351 1.70 -3.07 2.10
CA GLY A 351 1.66 -2.01 1.10
C GLY A 351 3.04 -1.65 0.54
N HIS A 352 4.07 -1.72 1.37
CA HIS A 352 5.44 -1.47 0.93
C HIS A 352 5.91 -2.56 -0.05
N THR A 353 5.76 -3.83 0.33
CA THR A 353 6.21 -4.98 -0.48
C THR A 353 5.41 -5.13 -1.78
N TYR A 354 4.13 -4.73 -1.80
CA TYR A 354 3.30 -4.75 -3.00
C TYR A 354 3.51 -3.53 -3.92
N PHE A 355 3.36 -2.31 -3.39
CA PHE A 355 3.27 -1.10 -4.22
C PHE A 355 4.62 -0.40 -4.45
N VAL A 356 5.56 -0.48 -3.49
CA VAL A 356 6.87 0.17 -3.59
C VAL A 356 7.88 -0.79 -4.19
N GLN A 357 7.96 -2.00 -3.64
CA GLN A 357 8.93 -3.00 -4.08
C GLN A 357 8.42 -3.85 -5.26
N ALA A 358 7.11 -4.03 -5.42
CA ALA A 358 6.54 -5.02 -6.34
C ALA A 358 7.21 -6.40 -6.20
N MET A 359 7.43 -6.84 -4.95
CA MET A 359 8.28 -7.98 -4.61
C MET A 359 7.86 -9.26 -5.33
N HIS A 360 6.55 -9.56 -5.34
CA HIS A 360 5.99 -10.69 -6.08
C HIS A 360 6.38 -10.67 -7.57
N GLN A 361 6.34 -9.51 -8.23
CA GLN A 361 6.69 -9.40 -9.64
C GLN A 361 8.18 -9.64 -9.88
N GLN A 362 9.03 -9.10 -8.99
CA GLN A 362 10.48 -9.29 -9.08
C GLN A 362 10.90 -10.74 -8.87
N LEU A 363 10.21 -11.45 -7.98
CA LEU A 363 10.43 -12.86 -7.68
C LEU A 363 9.64 -13.81 -8.61
N ARG A 364 8.84 -13.26 -9.54
CA ARG A 364 7.96 -14.02 -10.46
C ARG A 364 6.95 -14.92 -9.72
N LEU A 365 6.44 -14.42 -8.61
CA LEU A 365 5.40 -15.03 -7.79
C LEU A 365 4.06 -14.34 -8.02
N GLU A 366 2.98 -15.02 -7.63
CA GLU A 366 1.63 -14.45 -7.59
C GLU A 366 1.27 -14.08 -6.15
N ALA A 367 0.91 -12.82 -5.93
CA ALA A 367 0.45 -12.38 -4.63
C ALA A 367 -0.91 -13.00 -4.29
N TYR A 368 -1.06 -13.46 -3.05
CA TYR A 368 -2.32 -13.92 -2.47
C TYR A 368 -3.14 -12.77 -1.91
N ALA A 369 -2.48 -11.81 -1.27
CA ALA A 369 -3.14 -10.67 -0.67
C ALA A 369 -2.24 -9.44 -0.66
N VAL A 370 -2.89 -8.29 -0.54
CA VAL A 370 -2.24 -7.02 -0.19
C VAL A 370 -2.96 -6.40 0.98
N HIS A 371 -2.26 -6.17 2.07
CA HIS A 371 -2.73 -5.41 3.22
C HIS A 371 -2.23 -3.97 3.11
N THR A 372 -3.12 -2.99 3.25
CA THR A 372 -2.74 -1.57 3.17
C THR A 372 -2.08 -1.04 4.47
N THR A 373 -0.95 -1.68 4.83
CA THR A 373 0.06 -1.16 5.78
C THR A 373 1.23 -0.49 5.05
N PHE A 374 1.91 0.45 5.71
CA PHE A 374 2.93 1.32 5.10
C PHE A 374 2.37 2.30 4.04
N GLN A 375 1.24 2.95 4.32
CA GLN A 375 0.64 4.02 3.50
C GLN A 375 0.51 5.33 4.27
N TYR A 376 0.56 6.43 3.53
CA TYR A 376 0.30 7.77 4.01
C TYR A 376 -1.16 8.17 3.74
N ALA A 377 -1.55 9.38 4.18
CA ALA A 377 -2.88 9.95 3.92
C ALA A 377 -4.08 9.15 4.46
N GLY A 378 -3.88 8.27 5.46
CA GLY A 378 -4.96 7.54 6.14
C GLY A 378 -5.84 6.73 5.18
N THR A 379 -7.14 6.66 5.47
CA THR A 379 -8.10 5.88 4.67
C THR A 379 -8.19 6.33 3.21
N GLU A 380 -8.07 7.65 2.96
CA GLU A 380 -8.05 8.19 1.60
C GLU A 380 -6.83 7.72 0.79
N GLY A 381 -5.65 7.69 1.43
CA GLY A 381 -4.43 7.15 0.83
C GLY A 381 -4.50 5.65 0.58
N LYS A 382 -5.01 4.87 1.54
CA LYS A 382 -5.25 3.42 1.36
C LYS A 382 -6.16 3.13 0.16
N ARG A 383 -7.26 3.87 0.03
CA ARG A 383 -8.20 3.74 -1.09
C ARG A 383 -7.52 4.09 -2.41
N HIS A 384 -6.79 5.20 -2.44
CA HIS A 384 -6.04 5.62 -3.63
C HIS A 384 -5.00 4.57 -4.04
N ARG A 385 -4.32 3.94 -3.08
CA ARG A 385 -3.32 2.91 -3.33
C ARG A 385 -3.91 1.66 -3.97
N LEU A 386 -5.05 1.20 -3.47
CA LEU A 386 -5.77 0.07 -4.08
C LEU A 386 -6.27 0.42 -5.49
N ARG A 387 -6.66 1.66 -5.73
CA ARG A 387 -7.03 2.14 -7.08
C ARG A 387 -5.84 2.22 -8.02
N GLU A 388 -4.68 2.70 -7.57
CA GLU A 388 -3.43 2.66 -8.34
C GLU A 388 -3.10 1.23 -8.78
N GLY A 389 -3.30 0.25 -7.89
CA GLY A 389 -3.18 -1.18 -8.19
C GLY A 389 -4.33 -1.78 -9.01
N MET A 390 -5.37 -1.01 -9.35
CA MET A 390 -6.62 -1.44 -10.01
C MET A 390 -7.36 -2.59 -9.28
N VAL A 391 -7.23 -2.66 -7.95
CA VAL A 391 -7.81 -3.70 -7.10
C VAL A 391 -8.90 -3.16 -6.15
N PHE A 392 -9.31 -1.90 -6.29
CA PHE A 392 -10.45 -1.35 -5.55
C PHE A 392 -11.76 -1.53 -6.33
N TYR A 393 -12.86 -1.87 -5.65
CA TYR A 393 -14.17 -2.02 -6.27
C TYR A 393 -14.97 -0.71 -6.22
N ASP A 394 -14.89 0.05 -7.31
CA ASP A 394 -15.59 1.33 -7.46
C ASP A 394 -16.93 1.19 -8.21
N PRO A 395 -17.92 2.05 -7.90
CA PRO A 395 -19.17 2.11 -8.65
C PRO A 395 -18.95 2.63 -10.08
N PRO A 396 -19.85 2.32 -11.03
CA PRO A 396 -19.74 2.77 -12.42
C PRO A 396 -19.52 4.28 -12.59
N ASP A 397 -20.19 5.10 -11.77
CA ASP A 397 -20.10 6.57 -11.81
C ASP A 397 -18.69 7.10 -11.51
N TYR A 398 -17.84 6.30 -10.84
CA TYR A 398 -16.43 6.67 -10.60
C TYR A 398 -15.65 6.82 -11.92
N TYR A 399 -16.02 6.00 -12.90
CA TYR A 399 -15.35 5.86 -14.20
C TYR A 399 -15.88 6.78 -15.30
N ASP A 400 -16.98 7.50 -15.05
CA ASP A 400 -17.56 8.47 -16.00
C ASP A 400 -17.88 9.80 -15.31
N ALA A 401 -16.83 10.57 -15.03
CA ALA A 401 -16.98 11.87 -14.38
C ALA A 401 -17.78 12.84 -15.29
N PRO A 402 -18.76 13.59 -14.78
CA PRO A 402 -19.61 14.48 -15.59
C PRO A 402 -18.86 15.50 -16.45
N GLY A 403 -17.77 16.08 -15.94
CA GLY A 403 -16.90 17.01 -16.68
C GLY A 403 -15.88 16.34 -17.59
N GLY A 404 -15.79 15.02 -17.58
CA GLY A 404 -14.73 14.25 -18.22
C GLY A 404 -13.37 14.40 -17.51
N PHE A 405 -12.34 13.96 -18.21
CA PHE A 405 -10.99 13.79 -17.70
C PHE A 405 -9.99 14.66 -18.46
N LEU A 406 -8.98 15.12 -17.73
CA LEU A 406 -7.76 15.71 -18.26
C LEU A 406 -6.60 14.76 -17.94
N SER A 407 -5.75 14.47 -18.92
CA SER A 407 -4.50 13.74 -18.72
C SER A 407 -3.35 14.41 -19.47
N PHE A 408 -2.12 14.00 -19.18
CA PHE A 408 -0.98 14.41 -19.98
C PHE A 408 0.10 13.34 -20.00
N LYS A 409 0.93 13.36 -21.05
CA LYS A 409 2.11 12.51 -21.13
C LYS A 409 3.24 13.16 -20.32
N PRO A 410 3.71 12.56 -19.20
CA PRO A 410 4.83 13.10 -18.46
C PRO A 410 6.08 13.03 -19.35
N SER A 411 6.68 14.19 -19.61
CA SER A 411 7.99 14.27 -20.27
C SER A 411 9.00 14.57 -19.20
N ILE A 412 9.92 13.64 -18.92
CA ILE A 412 11.00 13.82 -17.94
C ILE A 412 12.33 13.59 -18.68
N PRO A 413 13.29 14.53 -18.61
CA PRO A 413 14.63 14.32 -19.15
C PRO A 413 15.25 13.05 -18.59
N LYS A 414 15.78 12.19 -19.47
CA LYS A 414 16.44 10.94 -19.07
C LYS A 414 17.53 11.16 -18.03
N SER A 415 18.25 12.28 -18.10
CA SER A 415 19.29 12.63 -17.14
C SER A 415 18.76 12.80 -15.71
N LEU A 416 17.56 13.36 -15.53
CA LEU A 416 16.95 13.49 -14.20
C LEU A 416 16.50 12.15 -13.61
N VAL A 417 16.32 11.12 -14.44
CA VAL A 417 15.86 9.79 -14.01
C VAL A 417 17.03 8.81 -13.86
N LEU A 418 17.96 8.79 -14.81
CA LEU A 418 18.96 7.73 -14.97
C LEU A 418 20.38 8.14 -14.55
N ASP A 419 20.71 9.42 -14.58
CA ASP A 419 22.09 9.85 -14.33
C ASP A 419 22.32 10.15 -12.84
N GLY A 420 23.59 10.09 -12.42
CA GLY A 420 24.03 10.52 -11.09
C GLY A 420 23.63 9.59 -9.93
N GLN A 421 24.12 9.93 -8.74
CA GLN A 421 23.78 9.21 -7.51
C GLN A 421 22.34 9.51 -7.08
N HIS A 422 21.68 8.53 -6.45
CA HIS A 422 20.38 8.73 -5.80
C HIS A 422 20.58 9.43 -4.44
N SER A 423 20.72 10.75 -4.47
CA SER A 423 20.79 11.62 -3.29
C SER A 423 19.49 12.41 -3.07
N LEU A 424 19.39 13.08 -1.92
CA LEU A 424 18.31 14.00 -1.58
C LEU A 424 18.14 15.09 -2.67
N GLU A 425 19.24 15.69 -3.11
CA GLU A 425 19.23 16.75 -4.13
C GLU A 425 18.74 16.22 -5.48
N SER A 426 19.21 15.03 -5.88
CA SER A 426 18.77 14.40 -7.13
C SER A 426 17.29 14.02 -7.09
N HIS A 427 16.79 13.58 -5.92
CA HIS A 427 15.39 13.24 -5.70
C HIS A 427 14.51 14.47 -5.85
N PHE A 428 14.82 15.54 -5.13
CA PHE A 428 14.04 16.77 -5.22
C PHE A 428 14.15 17.43 -6.59
N SER A 429 15.30 17.36 -7.27
CA SER A 429 15.42 17.83 -8.66
C SER A 429 14.43 17.11 -9.59
N LEU A 430 14.31 15.78 -9.46
CA LEU A 430 13.37 14.96 -10.23
C LEU A 430 11.91 15.26 -9.86
N ILE A 431 11.58 15.33 -8.56
CA ILE A 431 10.21 15.60 -8.10
C ILE A 431 9.77 17.02 -8.46
N ASN A 432 10.60 18.02 -8.22
CA ASN A 432 10.34 19.42 -8.54
C ASN A 432 9.99 19.63 -10.02
N TYR A 433 10.70 18.91 -10.90
CA TYR A 433 10.44 18.92 -12.34
C TYR A 433 9.05 18.35 -12.70
N GLN A 434 8.61 17.31 -12.00
CA GLN A 434 7.29 16.68 -12.19
C GLN A 434 6.17 17.52 -11.56
N ILE A 435 6.36 18.02 -10.33
CA ILE A 435 5.39 18.86 -9.62
C ILE A 435 5.06 20.11 -10.43
N LYS A 436 6.04 20.74 -11.09
CA LYS A 436 5.78 21.90 -11.95
C LYS A 436 4.80 21.60 -13.08
N GLN A 437 4.94 20.44 -13.72
CA GLN A 437 4.01 19.97 -14.76
C GLN A 437 2.63 19.65 -14.18
N ILE A 438 2.59 18.98 -13.03
CA ILE A 438 1.34 18.65 -12.32
C ILE A 438 0.60 19.92 -11.88
N ARG A 439 1.31 20.96 -11.42
CA ARG A 439 0.74 22.27 -11.08
C ARG A 439 0.01 22.90 -12.25
N SER A 440 0.63 22.90 -13.43
CA SER A 440 -0.01 23.37 -14.67
C SER A 440 -1.22 22.52 -15.05
N ALA A 441 -1.13 21.19 -14.90
CA ALA A 441 -2.26 20.29 -15.15
C ALA A 441 -3.44 20.54 -14.20
N LEU A 442 -3.18 20.74 -12.90
CA LEU A 442 -4.18 21.09 -11.89
C LEU A 442 -4.87 22.41 -12.21
N ALA A 443 -4.11 23.41 -12.66
CA ALA A 443 -4.67 24.70 -13.08
C ALA A 443 -5.62 24.53 -14.28
N ILE A 444 -5.19 23.83 -15.34
CA ILE A 444 -6.02 23.57 -16.52
C ILE A 444 -7.25 22.73 -16.15
N ALA A 445 -7.10 21.71 -15.32
CA ALA A 445 -8.21 20.89 -14.83
C ALA A 445 -9.25 21.73 -14.09
N SER A 446 -8.79 22.64 -13.22
CA SER A 446 -9.64 23.59 -12.51
C SER A 446 -10.37 24.56 -13.46
N LEU A 447 -9.66 25.11 -14.46
CA LEU A 447 -10.24 26.03 -15.45
C LEU A 447 -11.34 25.37 -16.30
N LEU A 448 -11.15 24.09 -16.64
CA LEU A 448 -12.05 23.33 -17.51
C LEU A 448 -13.11 22.52 -16.74
N ASN A 449 -13.07 22.54 -15.41
CA ASN A 449 -13.89 21.70 -14.52
C ASN A 449 -13.80 20.21 -14.89
N ARG A 450 -12.56 19.73 -15.12
CA ARG A 450 -12.26 18.33 -15.47
C ARG A 450 -11.56 17.62 -14.33
N THR A 451 -11.77 16.32 -14.23
CA THR A 451 -11.04 15.46 -13.28
C THR A 451 -9.64 15.20 -13.82
N LEU A 452 -8.59 15.51 -13.04
CA LEU A 452 -7.22 15.26 -13.46
C LEU A 452 -6.85 13.78 -13.22
N VAL A 453 -6.47 13.08 -14.26
CA VAL A 453 -5.75 11.80 -14.14
C VAL A 453 -4.29 12.14 -13.84
N MET A 454 -3.84 11.83 -12.63
CA MET A 454 -2.47 12.10 -12.17
C MET A 454 -1.49 11.28 -13.01
N PRO A 455 -0.29 11.80 -13.36
CA PRO A 455 0.71 10.99 -14.05
C PRO A 455 1.37 10.00 -13.07
N PRO A 456 2.02 8.93 -13.56
CA PRO A 456 2.94 8.16 -12.72
C PRO A 456 4.08 9.08 -12.27
N ILE A 457 4.44 9.01 -10.99
CA ILE A 457 5.51 9.84 -10.41
C ILE A 457 6.76 8.99 -10.24
N TRP A 458 7.87 9.45 -10.78
CA TRP A 458 9.17 8.83 -10.58
C TRP A 458 9.84 9.37 -9.33
N CYS A 459 10.17 8.49 -8.39
CA CYS A 459 10.95 8.80 -7.20
C CYS A 459 12.34 8.15 -7.27
N ARG A 460 13.32 8.85 -6.71
CA ARG A 460 14.65 8.27 -6.44
C ARG A 460 14.80 7.72 -5.03
N LEU A 461 13.95 8.14 -4.10
CA LEU A 461 14.02 7.77 -2.68
C LEU A 461 12.64 7.39 -2.21
N ASP A 462 12.61 6.45 -1.28
CA ASP A 462 11.43 6.02 -0.54
C ASP A 462 10.96 7.10 0.44
N ARG A 463 9.71 7.00 0.91
CA ARG A 463 9.16 7.84 1.99
C ARG A 463 8.86 6.94 3.18
N LEU A 464 9.47 7.24 4.33
CA LEU A 464 9.28 6.49 5.58
C LEU A 464 9.01 7.44 6.75
N TRP A 465 8.67 6.90 7.93
CA TRP A 465 8.40 7.68 9.15
C TRP A 465 9.65 7.92 10.02
N PHE A 466 10.81 7.48 9.55
CA PHE A 466 12.07 7.51 10.29
C PHE A 466 13.25 7.74 9.33
N SER A 467 14.41 8.11 9.86
CA SER A 467 15.61 8.37 9.06
C SER A 467 16.09 7.12 8.31
N HIS A 468 16.46 7.28 7.04
CA HIS A 468 16.92 6.18 6.19
C HIS A 468 17.84 6.68 5.07
N PRO A 469 18.69 5.82 4.47
CA PRO A 469 19.67 6.21 3.45
C PRO A 469 19.04 6.39 2.05
N GLY A 470 17.75 6.66 1.96
CA GLY A 470 17.02 6.80 0.70
C GLY A 470 16.13 5.60 0.33
N VAL A 471 16.56 4.37 0.59
CA VAL A 471 15.71 3.14 0.55
C VAL A 471 16.05 2.25 1.73
N LEU A 472 15.15 1.33 2.09
CA LEU A 472 15.41 0.39 3.18
C LEU A 472 16.54 -0.58 2.81
N VAL A 473 17.52 -0.70 3.70
CA VAL A 473 18.64 -1.65 3.53
C VAL A 473 18.09 -3.07 3.45
N GLY A 474 18.52 -3.83 2.44
CA GLY A 474 18.05 -5.19 2.18
C GLY A 474 16.72 -5.29 1.42
N SER A 475 15.97 -4.20 1.28
CA SER A 475 14.73 -4.22 0.48
C SER A 475 15.02 -4.44 -1.01
N MET A 476 14.01 -4.90 -1.74
CA MET A 476 14.06 -5.04 -3.21
C MET A 476 13.65 -3.76 -3.94
N THR A 477 13.57 -2.62 -3.26
CA THR A 477 13.18 -1.34 -3.89
C THR A 477 14.20 -0.95 -4.97
N ARG A 478 13.75 -0.88 -6.22
CA ARG A 478 14.59 -0.40 -7.33
C ARG A 478 14.66 1.12 -7.29
N GLN A 479 15.81 1.69 -7.65
CA GLN A 479 15.95 3.14 -7.84
C GLN A 479 16.34 3.43 -9.30
N PRO A 480 15.68 4.41 -9.96
CA PRO A 480 14.43 5.04 -9.55
C PRO A 480 13.24 4.07 -9.69
N PHE A 481 12.11 4.41 -9.09
CA PHE A 481 10.86 3.65 -9.19
C PHE A 481 9.66 4.57 -9.39
N ILE A 482 8.55 4.02 -9.88
CA ILE A 482 7.27 4.71 -9.85
C ILE A 482 6.78 4.64 -8.41
N CYS A 483 6.82 5.78 -7.71
CA CYS A 483 6.33 5.85 -6.35
C CYS A 483 4.82 6.10 -6.34
N PRO A 484 4.14 5.57 -5.33
CA PRO A 484 2.75 5.92 -5.03
C PRO A 484 2.53 7.43 -4.88
N LEU A 485 1.35 7.92 -5.26
CA LEU A 485 1.06 9.36 -5.22
C LEU A 485 1.27 9.99 -3.83
N ASP A 486 0.93 9.25 -2.78
CA ASP A 486 1.06 9.65 -1.38
C ASP A 486 2.50 9.67 -0.85
N HIS A 487 3.51 9.35 -1.67
CA HIS A 487 4.91 9.63 -1.34
C HIS A 487 5.27 11.10 -1.52
N VAL A 488 4.50 11.85 -2.31
CA VAL A 488 4.79 13.26 -2.61
C VAL A 488 3.60 14.17 -2.29
N PHE A 489 2.37 13.68 -2.50
CA PHE A 489 1.16 14.45 -2.35
C PHE A 489 0.34 14.01 -1.13
N GLU A 490 -0.26 14.95 -0.41
CA GLU A 490 -1.18 14.67 0.69
C GLU A 490 -2.58 14.37 0.13
N VAL A 491 -2.79 13.13 -0.31
CA VAL A 491 -4.00 12.68 -1.01
C VAL A 491 -5.28 12.97 -0.20
N ASN A 492 -5.23 12.81 1.11
CA ASN A 492 -6.32 13.17 2.03
C ASN A 492 -6.68 14.66 1.96
N VAL A 493 -5.70 15.54 1.76
CA VAL A 493 -5.92 16.99 1.59
C VAL A 493 -6.45 17.29 0.18
N MET A 494 -5.96 16.58 -0.84
CA MET A 494 -6.43 16.73 -2.22
C MET A 494 -7.91 16.39 -2.37
N LEU A 495 -8.36 15.33 -1.70
CA LEU A 495 -9.75 14.83 -1.73
C LEU A 495 -10.68 15.55 -0.75
N LYS A 496 -10.13 16.36 0.17
CA LYS A 496 -10.93 17.10 1.15
C LYS A 496 -11.71 18.24 0.48
N GLN A 497 -12.99 18.35 0.81
CA GLN A 497 -13.78 19.53 0.47
C GLN A 497 -13.28 20.72 1.29
N LEU A 498 -12.80 21.76 0.60
CA LEU A 498 -12.29 23.00 1.19
C LEU A 498 -13.19 24.17 0.74
N PRO A 499 -13.40 25.19 1.59
CA PRO A 499 -14.26 26.35 1.27
C PRO A 499 -13.86 27.01 -0.07
N GLU A 500 -14.81 27.13 -1.00
CA GLU A 500 -14.53 27.72 -2.32
C GLU A 500 -14.18 29.22 -2.24
N GLU A 501 -14.61 29.89 -1.17
CA GLU A 501 -14.29 31.29 -0.91
C GLU A 501 -12.78 31.52 -0.77
N ASP A 502 -12.08 30.63 -0.06
CA ASP A 502 -10.64 30.74 0.22
C ASP A 502 -9.76 29.94 -0.76
N PHE A 503 -10.30 28.83 -1.28
CA PHE A 503 -9.56 27.82 -2.03
C PHE A 503 -10.03 27.65 -3.48
N GLY A 504 -11.07 28.36 -3.90
CA GLY A 504 -11.63 28.25 -5.24
C GLY A 504 -12.33 26.89 -5.45
N PRO A 505 -12.75 26.56 -6.68
CA PRO A 505 -13.45 25.30 -6.95
C PRO A 505 -12.57 24.08 -6.62
N GLY A 506 -13.21 22.99 -6.22
CA GLY A 506 -12.54 21.71 -5.99
C GLY A 506 -11.88 21.17 -7.27
N ILE A 507 -10.78 20.42 -7.12
CA ILE A 507 -10.07 19.78 -8.23
C ILE A 507 -10.06 18.28 -7.97
N ASN A 508 -10.92 17.56 -8.70
CA ASN A 508 -10.98 16.10 -8.57
C ASN A 508 -9.78 15.44 -9.23
N ILE A 509 -9.32 14.33 -8.65
CA ILE A 509 -8.22 13.54 -9.18
C ILE A 509 -8.59 12.07 -9.40
N ARG A 510 -7.82 11.41 -10.26
CA ARG A 510 -7.75 9.95 -10.46
C ARG A 510 -6.30 9.49 -10.45
N GLU A 511 -6.11 8.24 -10.06
CA GLU A 511 -4.84 7.52 -10.07
C GLU A 511 -4.24 7.42 -11.48
N TYR A 512 -2.93 7.18 -11.56
CA TYR A 512 -2.22 7.13 -12.84
C TYR A 512 -2.62 5.96 -13.73
N SER A 513 -3.11 4.86 -13.14
CA SER A 513 -3.58 3.67 -13.84
C SER A 513 -5.04 3.76 -14.28
N PHE A 514 -5.74 4.87 -13.97
CA PHE A 514 -7.18 5.01 -14.19
C PHE A 514 -7.58 4.75 -15.65
N LEU A 515 -6.83 5.32 -16.62
CA LEU A 515 -7.12 5.20 -18.05
C LEU A 515 -6.88 3.80 -18.62
N ASP A 516 -6.12 2.96 -17.90
CA ASP A 516 -5.88 1.56 -18.24
C ASP A 516 -6.86 0.61 -17.54
N ASN A 517 -7.71 1.13 -16.65
CA ASN A 517 -8.62 0.31 -15.85
C ASN A 517 -9.65 -0.40 -16.74
N PRO A 518 -9.81 -1.73 -16.62
CA PRO A 518 -10.73 -2.49 -17.46
C PRO A 518 -12.18 -2.04 -17.30
N SER A 519 -12.57 -1.54 -16.11
CA SER A 519 -13.92 -1.07 -15.79
C SER A 519 -14.31 0.23 -16.50
N LEU A 520 -13.38 0.89 -17.18
CA LEU A 520 -13.70 2.12 -17.92
C LEU A 520 -14.77 1.88 -19.00
N PRO A 521 -15.86 2.66 -19.00
CA PRO A 521 -16.90 2.57 -20.02
C PRO A 521 -16.35 2.84 -21.43
N LYS A 522 -16.92 2.16 -22.42
CA LYS A 522 -16.55 2.31 -23.84
C LYS A 522 -16.57 3.77 -24.30
N GLN A 523 -17.58 4.54 -23.87
CA GLN A 523 -17.70 5.96 -24.23
C GLN A 523 -16.54 6.84 -23.73
N VAL A 524 -15.91 6.48 -22.61
CA VAL A 524 -14.72 7.17 -22.12
C VAL A 524 -13.47 6.68 -22.86
N LYS A 525 -13.37 5.36 -23.11
CA LYS A 525 -12.25 4.75 -23.85
C LYS A 525 -12.12 5.27 -25.28
N GLU A 526 -13.22 5.66 -25.93
CA GLU A 526 -13.22 6.04 -27.35
C GLU A 526 -13.28 7.55 -27.61
N SER A 527 -13.67 8.36 -26.61
CA SER A 527 -13.83 9.82 -26.78
C SER A 527 -12.59 10.59 -26.29
N TRP A 528 -11.63 10.76 -27.19
CA TRP A 528 -10.33 11.39 -26.92
C TRP A 528 -10.09 12.64 -27.78
N LEU A 529 -9.43 13.62 -27.18
CA LEU A 529 -8.82 14.76 -27.87
C LEU A 529 -7.34 14.84 -27.51
N ASP A 530 -6.50 14.57 -28.50
CA ASP A 530 -5.05 14.75 -28.38
C ASP A 530 -4.67 16.21 -28.59
N VAL A 531 -4.01 16.81 -27.61
CA VAL A 531 -3.54 18.19 -27.63
C VAL A 531 -2.03 18.21 -27.76
N GLN A 532 -1.52 18.73 -28.86
CA GLN A 532 -0.09 18.92 -29.10
C GLN A 532 0.30 20.38 -28.88
N LEU A 533 1.15 20.61 -27.89
CA LEU A 533 1.71 21.93 -27.64
C LEU A 533 2.65 22.34 -28.77
N CYS A 534 2.50 23.57 -29.26
CA CYS A 534 3.29 24.11 -30.36
C CYS A 534 3.82 25.52 -30.06
N GLN A 535 4.90 25.90 -30.73
CA GLN A 535 5.47 27.24 -30.59
C GLN A 535 4.65 28.25 -31.40
N GLU A 536 4.24 29.34 -30.77
CA GLU A 536 3.51 30.41 -31.44
C GLU A 536 4.30 30.95 -32.65
N GLY A 537 3.60 31.23 -33.75
CA GLY A 537 4.21 31.66 -35.01
C GLY A 537 4.72 30.54 -35.92
N THR A 538 4.69 29.27 -35.49
CA THR A 538 4.96 28.13 -36.38
C THR A 538 3.75 27.77 -37.25
N HIS A 539 4.00 27.21 -38.44
CA HIS A 539 2.93 26.89 -39.39
C HIS A 539 1.88 25.93 -38.79
N GLY A 540 0.63 26.40 -38.70
CA GLY A 540 -0.48 25.65 -38.13
C GLY A 540 -0.55 25.64 -36.61
N CYS A 541 0.22 26.48 -35.91
CA CYS A 541 0.10 26.72 -34.47
C CYS A 541 -0.75 27.98 -34.23
N VAL A 542 -2.07 27.82 -34.31
CA VAL A 542 -3.04 28.89 -34.05
C VAL A 542 -3.98 28.41 -32.96
N ALA A 543 -4.29 29.26 -31.99
CA ALA A 543 -5.33 28.97 -31.01
C ALA A 543 -6.69 28.94 -31.70
N SER A 544 -7.05 27.75 -32.20
CA SER A 544 -8.30 27.51 -32.90
C SER A 544 -9.00 26.31 -32.27
N ASN A 545 -10.31 26.27 -32.38
CA ASN A 545 -11.12 25.12 -31.98
C ASN A 545 -11.18 24.03 -33.06
N ARG A 546 -10.29 24.07 -34.06
CA ARG A 546 -10.25 23.11 -35.16
C ARG A 546 -9.18 22.06 -34.89
N THR A 547 -9.54 20.80 -35.07
CA THR A 547 -8.60 19.69 -35.08
C THR A 547 -7.99 19.52 -36.46
N SER A 548 -6.81 18.90 -36.52
CA SER A 548 -6.24 18.41 -37.78
C SER A 548 -7.13 17.32 -38.39
N PRO A 549 -6.92 16.94 -39.67
CA PRO A 549 -7.57 15.77 -40.26
C PRO A 549 -7.35 14.46 -39.47
N SER A 550 -6.29 14.40 -38.65
CA SER A 550 -5.98 13.28 -37.77
C SER A 550 -6.60 13.40 -36.37
N GLY A 551 -7.48 14.38 -36.13
CA GLY A 551 -8.16 14.57 -34.85
C GLY A 551 -7.34 15.27 -33.76
N VAL A 552 -6.14 15.80 -34.09
CA VAL A 552 -5.22 16.40 -33.12
C VAL A 552 -5.43 17.92 -33.04
N LEU A 553 -5.53 18.47 -31.83
CA LEU A 553 -5.56 19.90 -31.57
C LEU A 553 -4.12 20.42 -31.40
N ARG A 554 -3.68 21.33 -32.27
CA ARG A 554 -2.44 22.09 -32.06
C ARG A 554 -2.73 23.31 -31.20
N PHE A 555 -2.10 23.39 -30.04
CA PHE A 555 -2.38 24.42 -29.05
C PHE A 555 -1.11 25.21 -28.70
N PRO A 556 -1.12 26.56 -28.75
CA PRO A 556 0.07 27.35 -28.44
C PRO A 556 0.56 27.14 -27.01
N LYS A 557 1.88 27.00 -26.86
CA LYS A 557 2.57 27.13 -25.58
C LYS A 557 2.34 28.53 -24.99
N HIS A 558 2.53 28.65 -23.68
CA HIS A 558 2.37 29.88 -22.90
C HIS A 558 0.96 30.49 -23.02
N SER A 559 -0.05 29.64 -23.18
CA SER A 559 -1.45 30.09 -23.22
C SER A 559 -1.93 30.54 -21.84
N ASN A 560 -2.70 31.62 -21.81
CA ASN A 560 -3.32 32.14 -20.60
C ASN A 560 -4.72 31.53 -20.35
N GLU A 561 -5.33 31.89 -19.22
CA GLU A 561 -6.66 31.42 -18.81
C GLU A 561 -7.75 31.64 -19.88
N ASP A 562 -7.81 32.84 -20.47
CA ASP A 562 -8.86 33.18 -21.43
C ASP A 562 -8.77 32.34 -22.71
N MET A 563 -7.53 32.10 -23.19
CA MET A 563 -7.28 31.28 -24.37
C MET A 563 -7.69 29.83 -24.15
N ILE A 564 -7.34 29.26 -23.00
CA ILE A 564 -7.72 27.88 -22.64
C ILE A 564 -9.24 27.75 -22.57
N LYS A 565 -9.92 28.66 -21.86
CA LYS A 565 -11.38 28.63 -21.77
C LYS A 565 -12.03 28.76 -23.14
N ALA A 566 -11.56 29.69 -23.98
CA ALA A 566 -12.13 29.94 -25.30
C ALA A 566 -12.03 28.70 -26.19
N VAL A 567 -10.83 28.12 -26.34
CA VAL A 567 -10.60 26.97 -27.22
C VAL A 567 -11.32 25.71 -26.71
N PHE A 568 -11.15 25.39 -25.42
CA PHE A 568 -11.68 24.13 -24.87
C PHE A 568 -13.18 24.15 -24.60
N SER A 569 -13.85 25.32 -24.66
CA SER A 569 -15.31 25.42 -24.62
C SER A 569 -16.00 24.66 -25.76
N SER A 570 -15.33 24.45 -26.89
CA SER A 570 -15.83 23.70 -28.04
C SER A 570 -15.70 22.17 -27.89
N PHE A 571 -15.03 21.70 -26.83
CA PHE A 571 -14.73 20.29 -26.59
C PHE A 571 -15.32 19.78 -25.27
N LYS A 572 -16.43 20.37 -24.80
CA LYS A 572 -17.09 19.99 -23.53
C LYS A 572 -17.56 18.53 -23.54
N ASP A 573 -18.01 18.04 -24.69
CA ASP A 573 -18.56 16.68 -24.82
C ASP A 573 -17.49 15.59 -24.98
N VAL A 574 -16.22 15.98 -25.16
CA VAL A 574 -15.09 15.02 -25.21
C VAL A 574 -14.86 14.45 -23.82
N LYS A 575 -14.75 13.12 -23.69
CA LYS A 575 -14.55 12.49 -22.38
C LYS A 575 -13.13 12.62 -21.87
N VAL A 576 -12.11 12.48 -22.71
CA VAL A 576 -10.69 12.58 -22.31
C VAL A 576 -9.96 13.61 -23.15
N ILE A 577 -9.37 14.62 -22.50
CA ILE A 577 -8.43 15.55 -23.15
C ILE A 577 -7.03 15.17 -22.69
N GLN A 578 -6.16 14.79 -23.64
CA GLN A 578 -4.78 14.40 -23.34
C GLN A 578 -3.80 15.41 -23.92
N PHE A 579 -3.00 16.04 -23.06
CA PHE A 579 -1.90 16.90 -23.50
C PHE A 579 -0.63 16.07 -23.77
N SER A 580 0.07 16.39 -24.85
CA SER A 580 1.36 15.77 -25.19
C SER A 580 2.46 16.11 -24.19
N SER A 581 2.30 17.21 -23.45
CA SER A 581 3.16 17.68 -22.37
C SER A 581 2.42 18.79 -21.61
N MET A 582 2.77 19.02 -20.35
CA MET A 582 2.33 20.19 -19.58
C MET A 582 3.40 21.28 -19.47
N GLN A 583 4.59 21.03 -20.03
CA GLN A 583 5.68 22.02 -20.05
C GLN A 583 5.25 23.24 -20.88
N ASP A 584 5.27 24.39 -20.24
CA ASP A 584 4.83 25.67 -20.81
C ASP A 584 3.37 25.64 -21.31
N GLY A 585 2.54 24.70 -20.87
CA GLY A 585 1.15 24.58 -21.32
C GLY A 585 0.21 25.66 -20.77
N PHE A 586 0.62 26.30 -19.67
CA PHE A 586 -0.17 27.33 -18.99
C PHE A 586 0.76 28.43 -18.48
N LEU A 587 0.56 29.65 -18.97
CA LEU A 587 1.31 30.83 -18.55
C LEU A 587 0.85 31.36 -17.20
N GLY A 588 -0.45 31.31 -16.94
CA GLY A 588 -1.02 31.80 -15.69
C GLY A 588 -2.49 32.25 -15.83
N PHE A 589 -3.06 32.54 -14.67
CA PHE A 589 -4.42 33.07 -14.53
C PHE A 589 -4.46 34.54 -14.92
N THR A 590 -5.52 34.94 -15.63
CA THR A 590 -5.78 36.37 -15.92
C THR A 590 -6.53 37.01 -14.77
N ASP A 591 -7.37 36.24 -14.06
CA ASP A 591 -8.02 36.63 -12.80
C ASP A 591 -7.12 36.37 -11.59
N LYS A 592 -6.68 37.45 -10.93
CA LYS A 592 -5.79 37.40 -9.76
C LYS A 592 -6.46 36.84 -8.50
N ALA A 593 -7.76 37.07 -8.31
CA ALA A 593 -8.46 36.52 -7.15
C ALA A 593 -8.62 35.00 -7.30
N ARG A 594 -8.90 34.53 -8.53
CA ARG A 594 -8.88 33.10 -8.85
C ARG A 594 -7.49 32.49 -8.68
N GLU A 595 -6.46 33.18 -9.16
CA GLU A 595 -5.07 32.75 -8.98
C GLU A 595 -4.76 32.52 -7.50
N GLU A 596 -5.02 33.50 -6.65
CA GLU A 596 -4.74 33.42 -5.20
C GLU A 596 -5.44 32.22 -4.55
N LYS A 597 -6.72 32.03 -4.84
CA LYS A 597 -7.50 30.88 -4.35
C LYS A 597 -6.93 29.55 -4.81
N PHE A 598 -6.58 29.44 -6.08
CA PHE A 598 -5.93 28.25 -6.62
C PHE A 598 -4.60 27.98 -5.90
N ARG A 599 -3.76 29.00 -5.73
CA ARG A 599 -2.47 28.90 -5.03
C ARG A 599 -2.66 28.45 -3.59
N ASN A 600 -3.64 29.01 -2.87
CA ASN A 600 -3.98 28.60 -1.50
C ASN A 600 -4.34 27.11 -1.44
N ARG A 601 -5.07 26.60 -2.42
CA ARG A 601 -5.40 25.17 -2.51
C ARG A 601 -4.17 24.31 -2.76
N VAL A 602 -3.46 24.54 -3.86
CA VAL A 602 -2.42 23.60 -4.31
C VAL A 602 -1.14 23.63 -3.50
N LYS A 603 -0.85 24.72 -2.76
CA LYS A 603 0.27 24.75 -1.80
C LYS A 603 0.15 23.62 -0.76
N ARG A 604 -1.07 23.28 -0.33
CA ARG A 604 -1.36 22.26 0.68
C ARG A 604 -1.36 20.82 0.14
N TYR A 605 -1.21 20.63 -1.17
CA TYR A 605 -1.32 19.31 -1.79
C TYR A 605 -0.03 18.50 -1.70
N VAL A 606 1.11 19.13 -1.42
CA VAL A 606 2.40 18.44 -1.32
C VAL A 606 2.77 18.21 0.13
N GLY A 607 3.40 17.08 0.39
CA GLY A 607 3.75 16.62 1.74
C GLY A 607 5.20 16.85 2.10
N ILE A 608 5.76 15.86 2.80
CA ILE A 608 7.17 15.83 3.21
C ILE A 608 7.85 14.58 2.67
N TRP A 609 9.13 14.71 2.34
CA TRP A 609 10.03 13.57 2.28
C TRP A 609 10.65 13.36 3.67
N CYS A 610 10.64 12.14 4.17
CA CYS A 610 11.21 11.80 5.47
C CYS A 610 12.00 10.49 5.37
N CYS A 611 13.22 10.40 5.92
CA CYS A 611 13.96 11.45 6.66
C CYS A 611 15.49 11.39 6.48
N VAL A 612 16.12 12.56 6.57
CA VAL A 612 17.58 12.73 6.63
C VAL A 612 18.11 12.10 7.93
N GLU A 613 19.25 11.42 7.84
CA GLU A 613 19.92 10.82 8.99
C GLU A 613 20.61 11.88 9.86
N ASN A 614 20.58 11.68 11.17
CA ASN A 614 21.25 12.55 12.17
C ASN A 614 20.80 14.03 12.14
N HIS A 615 19.55 14.29 11.74
CA HIS A 615 18.96 15.63 11.73
C HIS A 615 17.58 15.63 12.40
N THR A 616 17.30 16.62 13.24
CA THR A 616 16.00 16.75 13.94
C THR A 616 15.51 18.20 13.89
N PRO A 617 14.36 18.50 13.25
CA PRO A 617 13.52 17.59 12.45
C PRO A 617 14.22 17.09 11.19
N GLY A 618 13.99 15.84 10.78
CA GLY A 618 14.72 15.21 9.67
C GLY A 618 14.01 15.27 8.31
N HIS A 619 12.77 15.74 8.25
CA HIS A 619 11.98 15.79 7.02
C HIS A 619 12.26 17.04 6.20
N VAL A 620 11.96 16.96 4.90
CA VAL A 620 12.07 18.06 3.95
C VAL A 620 10.71 18.28 3.30
N TYR A 621 10.21 19.51 3.32
CA TYR A 621 8.95 19.85 2.65
C TYR A 621 9.12 19.85 1.14
N TYR A 622 8.21 19.15 0.45
CA TYR A 622 7.97 19.45 -0.96
C TYR A 622 7.30 20.82 -1.06
N ASP A 623 7.62 21.57 -2.11
CA ASP A 623 7.08 22.91 -2.31
C ASP A 623 6.49 23.05 -3.71
N MET A 624 5.18 23.27 -3.79
CA MET A 624 4.46 23.46 -5.04
C MET A 624 4.99 24.65 -5.86
N TYR A 625 5.61 25.64 -5.19
CA TYR A 625 6.12 26.89 -5.77
C TYR A 625 7.63 27.07 -5.54
N TRP A 626 8.38 25.96 -5.45
CA TRP A 626 9.84 25.97 -5.33
C TRP A 626 10.52 26.86 -6.40
N ASP A 627 9.97 26.91 -7.61
CA ASP A 627 10.55 27.61 -8.76
C ASP A 627 10.36 29.13 -8.73
N GLU A 628 9.59 29.65 -7.77
CA GLU A 628 9.43 31.08 -7.53
C GLU A 628 10.30 31.58 -6.37
N LYS A 629 11.06 30.68 -5.71
CA LYS A 629 11.90 30.99 -4.57
C LYS A 629 13.38 30.97 -4.99
N PRO A 630 14.04 32.14 -5.08
CA PRO A 630 15.48 32.20 -5.32
C PRO A 630 16.22 31.37 -4.27
N ASP A 631 17.24 30.62 -4.69
CA ASP A 631 18.09 29.80 -3.81
C ASP A 631 17.38 28.69 -3.02
N TRP A 632 16.17 28.28 -3.42
CA TRP A 632 15.48 27.16 -2.80
C TRP A 632 16.34 25.89 -2.85
N LYS A 633 16.44 25.19 -1.70
CA LYS A 633 17.18 23.94 -1.56
C LYS A 633 16.36 22.93 -0.74
N PRO A 634 16.49 21.62 -1.04
CA PRO A 634 15.83 20.57 -0.26
C PRO A 634 16.58 20.32 1.04
N MET A 635 16.38 21.18 2.03
CA MET A 635 17.02 21.07 3.35
C MET A 635 15.95 20.84 4.43
N PRO A 636 16.25 20.02 5.45
CA PRO A 636 15.39 19.92 6.61
C PRO A 636 15.34 21.25 7.39
N PRO A 637 14.27 21.52 8.17
CA PRO A 637 14.19 22.69 9.04
C PRO A 637 15.40 22.73 10.00
N GLU A 638 16.09 23.87 10.10
CA GLU A 638 17.29 24.00 10.94
C GLU A 638 17.00 23.74 12.43
N THR A 639 15.81 24.13 12.89
CA THR A 639 15.34 23.90 14.26
C THR A 639 13.85 23.52 14.28
N PRO A 640 13.36 22.89 15.37
CA PRO A 640 11.94 22.58 15.53
C PRO A 640 11.03 23.82 15.46
N GLU A 641 11.51 24.99 15.86
CA GLU A 641 10.75 26.25 15.82
C GLU A 641 10.55 26.77 14.39
N LEU A 642 11.44 26.39 13.47
CA LEU A 642 11.36 26.72 12.05
C LEU A 642 10.64 25.63 11.23
N ASP A 643 10.14 24.59 11.89
CA ASP A 643 9.41 23.51 11.25
C ASP A 643 7.96 23.90 10.99
N HIS A 644 7.74 24.51 9.83
CA HIS A 644 6.41 24.81 9.33
C HIS A 644 6.32 24.54 7.83
N PRO A 645 5.14 24.17 7.32
CA PRO A 645 4.93 24.07 5.89
C PRO A 645 5.28 25.38 5.15
N PRO A 646 5.67 25.34 3.86
CA PRO A 646 6.12 26.50 3.12
C PRO A 646 5.02 27.52 2.72
N TRP A 647 3.83 27.50 3.34
CA TRP A 647 2.66 28.30 2.97
C TRP A 647 1.85 28.89 4.11
#